data_AF-A0AAW1QXA0-F1
#
_entry.id   AF-A0AAW1QXA0-F1
#
_cell.length_a   1.000
_cell.length_b   1.000
_cell.length_c   1.000
_cell.angle_alpha   90.00
_cell.angle_beta   90.00
_cell.angle_gamma   90.00
#
_symmetry.space_group_name_H-M   'P 1'
#
loop_
_entity.id
_entity.type
_entity.pdbx_description
1 polymer ?
#
loop_
_entity_poly.entity_id
_entity_poly.type
_entity_poly.pdbx_seq_one_letter_code
_entity_poly.pdbx_strand_id
1 'polypeptide(L)'
;MPAWVLGFALLPLVAGLNDGLAVTPLLGWNSWNSFHDDVNETLIKETADLLVSTGLAGVGFDYLIIDDGWASRKRAVSGPIQHNTTRFPSGIATLADYVHGKGLKLGMYTDSGSMTCAKYSGSLGFEKEDAAQLAEWEIDLLKHDNCFSVPEKERSVQARYEDMRDALNATGRPIVFSVCEWGVSSPWLYGREVGHMWRTGKDISIAIEASWDGVMQNLDDTTGLSRFAGPGGWNDADMLAVGKPVGNRLSHTEQRAHFALWALIKSPLIIGADLRALSRETLLLLKSREVVAINQDPLGVAGDRVWKQGPKEVWAAPLKGGARAVILFNRHVASDDNFPATEMTVYWSNIGLPNDAQATVRDLFKERDLGVFTGSFSSVVDNHGVIVLRIATTRPTVGLEAWRPWICDPSVGDACVQDSEKEEMGRATQALQQEVGDEQARVTGLRQREAELQAAVARLEAQAAADADASAQRVHQAVDRKNLVVVLALGVASGCVLGFLAAAVFLQCSWAAAHLAAAAGAATLSPRFSGCQAVLFDEQRTESLGNGRRPRQRVAFHDEINETLIKETADLVVSLGLREAGYNFVNLDDGWAQRTRNGSQPIMYNETRFPNGIRALADYMHAKGLKLGIYSDSGNQTCAGYTASLGYEKEDAAQFAAWGVDLLKYDNCWTVSPEVMTVQARFEAMRDALNATGRAMLYCMCEWGVSSPWLYAQQVGNSWRTTQDISLNISASWAGILENLDANTGLARFAGPGAWNDADMLELGLPGGLYLTGNEATAHMALWSIIKSPLIFGADLRLMDNVTLGLLTAPELIAFNQDPLGVAGELVWKQGPTEVYACPLDGGSRAVVLFNRHVASDGKFGSHNITIFWKSIGLPPTEAATVRDVLLRKDLGSFTGTYTGPVSTHSVLALKITPLRRIQGADDWRPWICNKSIGMDCGLQRVSVKSV
;
A
#
# COMPACT_ATOMS: atom_id res chain seq x y z
N MET A 1 -0.77 -44.04 41.26
CA MET A 1 -1.27 -44.25 39.88
C MET A 1 -2.79 -44.13 39.91
N PRO A 2 -3.46 -43.49 38.93
CA PRO A 2 -2.98 -43.10 37.61
C PRO A 2 -2.87 -41.58 37.39
N ALA A 3 -2.10 -41.25 36.35
CA ALA A 3 -1.73 -39.92 35.88
C ALA A 3 -2.80 -39.30 35.00
N TRP A 4 -2.96 -37.98 35.06
CA TRP A 4 -3.65 -37.18 34.05
C TRP A 4 -2.61 -36.29 33.36
N VAL A 5 -2.46 -36.53 32.07
CA VAL A 5 -1.53 -35.87 31.15
C VAL A 5 -2.00 -34.43 30.92
N LEU A 6 -1.14 -33.46 31.21
CA LEU A 6 -1.30 -32.07 30.78
C LEU A 6 -1.13 -32.01 29.26
N GLY A 7 -2.22 -31.74 28.55
CA GLY A 7 -2.19 -31.40 27.14
C GLY A 7 -1.53 -30.04 26.96
N PHE A 8 -0.36 -30.01 26.32
CA PHE A 8 0.19 -28.80 25.73
C PHE A 8 -0.75 -28.34 24.62
N ALA A 9 -1.35 -27.16 24.77
CA ALA A 9 -1.93 -26.45 23.64
C ALA A 9 -0.77 -25.98 22.76
N LEU A 10 -0.53 -26.71 21.66
CA LEU A 10 0.32 -26.27 20.56
C LEU A 10 -0.26 -24.97 20.00
N LEU A 11 0.57 -23.93 19.94
CA LEU A 11 0.33 -22.74 19.13
C LEU A 11 -0.01 -23.19 17.69
N PRO A 12 -0.94 -22.53 16.98
CA PRO A 12 -1.18 -22.86 15.58
C PRO A 12 0.08 -22.49 14.80
N LEU A 13 0.80 -23.49 14.31
CA LEU A 13 1.67 -23.31 13.15
C LEU A 13 0.74 -22.86 12.01
N VAL A 14 1.00 -21.69 11.44
CA VAL A 14 0.47 -21.35 10.11
C VAL A 14 1.01 -22.41 9.16
N ALA A 15 0.13 -23.28 8.68
CA ALA A 15 0.46 -24.37 7.79
C ALA A 15 0.74 -23.78 6.39
N GLY A 16 2.01 -23.56 6.06
CA GLY A 16 2.43 -23.42 4.67
C GLY A 16 2.35 -24.76 3.94
N LEU A 17 2.82 -24.82 2.70
CA LEU A 17 3.16 -26.09 2.04
C LEU A 17 4.13 -26.86 2.95
N ASN A 18 3.62 -27.83 3.71
CA ASN A 18 4.38 -28.65 4.66
C ASN A 18 4.64 -30.02 4.04
N ASP A 19 5.13 -30.00 2.80
CA ASP A 19 5.45 -31.16 1.98
C ASP A 19 6.92 -31.61 2.15
N GLY A 20 7.69 -30.89 2.97
CA GLY A 20 9.08 -31.19 3.27
C GLY A 20 10.09 -30.60 2.28
N LEU A 21 9.63 -29.76 1.35
CA LEU A 21 10.50 -29.02 0.43
C LEU A 21 10.95 -27.68 1.03
N ALA A 22 12.06 -27.15 0.51
CA ALA A 22 12.64 -25.86 0.90
C ALA A 22 12.71 -25.62 2.43
N VAL A 23 13.01 -26.66 3.22
CA VAL A 23 13.15 -26.56 4.69
C VAL A 23 14.27 -25.59 5.09
N THR A 24 15.26 -25.43 4.20
CA THR A 24 16.22 -24.32 4.17
C THR A 24 16.12 -23.60 2.82
N PRO A 25 16.60 -22.35 2.69
CA PRO A 25 16.63 -21.68 1.38
C PRO A 25 17.43 -22.50 0.39
N LEU A 26 17.03 -22.51 -0.89
CA LEU A 26 17.74 -23.31 -1.88
C LEU A 26 19.07 -22.67 -2.28
N LEU A 27 20.03 -23.52 -2.65
CA LEU A 27 21.31 -23.14 -3.24
C LEU A 27 21.35 -23.69 -4.66
N GLY A 28 21.70 -22.87 -5.63
CA GLY A 28 21.70 -23.34 -7.01
C GLY A 28 22.41 -22.41 -7.99
N TRP A 29 22.12 -22.63 -9.26
CA TRP A 29 22.58 -21.84 -10.39
C TRP A 29 21.43 -21.64 -11.37
N ASN A 30 21.35 -20.47 -12.00
CA ASN A 30 20.35 -20.15 -13.02
C ASN A 30 21.02 -19.55 -14.26
N SER A 31 20.54 -19.94 -15.44
CA SER A 31 21.13 -19.57 -16.73
C SER A 31 20.96 -18.10 -17.14
N TRP A 32 19.93 -17.41 -16.65
CA TRP A 32 19.47 -16.14 -17.23
C TRP A 32 20.52 -15.04 -17.24
N ASN A 33 21.17 -14.80 -16.09
CA ASN A 33 22.02 -13.64 -15.90
C ASN A 33 23.25 -13.60 -16.83
N SER A 34 23.73 -14.77 -17.29
CA SER A 34 24.89 -14.85 -18.19
C SER A 34 24.54 -15.22 -19.62
N PHE A 35 23.42 -15.89 -19.84
CA PHE A 35 23.09 -16.50 -21.13
C PHE A 35 21.80 -15.96 -21.75
N HIS A 36 20.96 -15.25 -20.99
CA HIS A 36 19.63 -14.82 -21.40
C HIS A 36 18.87 -15.99 -22.04
N ASP A 37 18.27 -15.79 -23.21
CA ASP A 37 17.58 -16.83 -23.95
C ASP A 37 18.49 -17.65 -24.88
N ASP A 38 19.82 -17.52 -24.81
CA ASP A 38 20.78 -18.34 -25.58
C ASP A 38 21.25 -19.57 -24.79
N VAL A 39 20.28 -20.40 -24.39
CA VAL A 39 20.51 -21.65 -23.64
C VAL A 39 20.35 -22.88 -24.53
N ASN A 40 21.17 -23.89 -24.31
CA ASN A 40 21.10 -25.18 -25.02
C ASN A 40 21.60 -26.34 -24.14
N GLU A 41 21.33 -27.56 -24.57
CA GLU A 41 21.65 -28.79 -23.84
C GLU A 41 23.14 -28.92 -23.50
N THR A 42 24.04 -28.58 -24.42
CA THR A 42 25.49 -28.65 -24.21
C THR A 42 25.91 -27.73 -23.06
N LEU A 43 25.44 -26.48 -23.09
CA LEU A 43 25.73 -25.50 -22.04
C LEU A 43 25.26 -26.00 -20.66
N ILE A 44 24.05 -26.58 -20.59
CA ILE A 44 23.50 -27.08 -19.33
C ILE A 44 24.31 -28.26 -18.79
N LYS A 45 24.70 -29.21 -19.66
CA LYS A 45 25.55 -30.35 -19.25
C LYS A 45 26.93 -29.89 -18.78
N GLU A 46 27.56 -28.97 -19.51
CA GLU A 46 28.84 -28.37 -19.10
C GLU A 46 28.73 -27.66 -17.75
N THR A 47 27.66 -26.92 -17.53
CA THR A 47 27.41 -26.23 -16.25
C THR A 47 27.19 -27.23 -15.10
N ALA A 48 26.45 -28.32 -15.34
CA ALA A 48 26.27 -29.41 -14.37
C ALA A 48 27.61 -30.05 -13.98
N ASP A 49 28.47 -30.32 -14.97
CA ASP A 49 29.82 -30.84 -14.73
C ASP A 49 30.69 -29.87 -13.94
N LEU A 50 30.53 -28.57 -14.16
CA LEU A 50 31.25 -27.52 -13.42
C LEU A 50 30.77 -27.39 -11.98
N LEU A 51 29.46 -27.46 -11.71
CA LEU A 51 28.93 -27.44 -10.34
C LEU A 51 29.56 -28.56 -9.49
N VAL A 52 29.72 -29.76 -10.06
CA VAL A 52 30.36 -30.90 -9.39
C VAL A 52 31.87 -30.72 -9.31
N SER A 53 32.55 -30.49 -10.44
CA SER A 53 34.02 -30.51 -10.52
C SER A 53 34.70 -29.35 -9.78
N THR A 54 34.04 -28.19 -9.69
CA THR A 54 34.51 -27.06 -8.88
C THR A 54 34.25 -27.26 -7.38
N GLY A 55 33.39 -28.24 -7.04
CA GLY A 55 32.99 -28.57 -5.67
C GLY A 55 31.92 -27.64 -5.09
N LEU A 56 31.23 -26.84 -5.91
CA LEU A 56 30.08 -26.02 -5.50
C LEU A 56 28.91 -26.89 -5.05
N ALA A 57 28.64 -27.99 -5.76
CA ALA A 57 27.64 -28.98 -5.36
C ALA A 57 27.93 -29.54 -3.95
N GLY A 58 29.20 -29.78 -3.63
CA GLY A 58 29.64 -30.23 -2.30
C GLY A 58 29.55 -29.18 -1.18
N VAL A 59 29.15 -27.94 -1.49
CA VAL A 59 28.81 -26.87 -0.53
C VAL A 59 27.29 -26.71 -0.40
N GLY A 60 26.53 -27.26 -1.35
CA GLY A 60 25.06 -27.26 -1.33
C GLY A 60 24.42 -26.68 -2.59
N PHE A 61 25.18 -26.12 -3.54
CA PHE A 61 24.65 -25.61 -4.82
C PHE A 61 24.26 -26.77 -5.74
N ASP A 62 23.10 -27.36 -5.48
CA ASP A 62 22.65 -28.60 -6.09
C ASP A 62 21.45 -28.42 -7.04
N TYR A 63 20.80 -27.25 -7.07
CA TYR A 63 19.80 -26.91 -8.09
C TYR A 63 20.46 -26.26 -9.32
N LEU A 64 20.17 -26.80 -10.51
CA LEU A 64 20.51 -26.21 -11.80
C LEU A 64 19.21 -25.80 -12.50
N ILE A 65 18.98 -24.50 -12.66
CA ILE A 65 17.72 -23.94 -13.15
C ILE A 65 17.90 -23.42 -14.58
N ILE A 66 17.16 -24.00 -15.52
CA ILE A 66 17.08 -23.51 -16.90
C ILE A 66 16.00 -22.42 -16.96
N ASP A 67 16.42 -21.18 -17.18
CA ASP A 67 15.53 -20.03 -17.31
C ASP A 67 14.94 -19.91 -18.73
N ASP A 68 14.36 -18.75 -19.08
CA ASP A 68 13.68 -18.56 -20.37
C ASP A 68 14.58 -18.88 -21.59
N GLY A 69 13.95 -19.26 -22.71
CA GLY A 69 14.64 -19.67 -23.95
C GLY A 69 14.73 -21.18 -24.21
N TRP A 70 14.29 -22.02 -23.27
CA TRP A 70 14.24 -23.47 -23.46
C TRP A 70 13.02 -23.95 -24.27
N ALA A 71 11.89 -23.26 -24.11
CA ALA A 71 10.61 -23.66 -24.69
C ALA A 71 10.54 -23.35 -26.20
N SER A 72 9.62 -23.99 -26.89
CA SER A 72 9.20 -23.61 -28.23
C SER A 72 8.35 -22.33 -28.19
N ARG A 73 8.55 -21.43 -29.15
CA ARG A 73 7.77 -20.17 -29.25
C ARG A 73 6.29 -20.38 -29.62
N LYS A 74 5.97 -21.53 -30.22
CA LYS A 74 4.61 -21.89 -30.59
C LYS A 74 4.21 -23.15 -29.83
N ARG A 75 3.11 -23.05 -29.09
CA ARG A 75 2.41 -24.22 -28.54
C ARG A 75 1.52 -24.85 -29.62
N ALA A 76 1.31 -26.15 -29.54
CA ALA A 76 0.23 -26.81 -30.27
C ALA A 76 -1.13 -26.29 -29.78
N VAL A 77 -2.18 -26.39 -30.60
CA VAL A 77 -3.54 -25.92 -30.26
C VAL A 77 -4.08 -26.57 -28.98
N SER A 78 -3.61 -27.77 -28.67
CA SER A 78 -3.86 -28.51 -27.43
C SER A 78 -2.61 -29.31 -27.07
N GLY A 79 -2.30 -29.42 -25.78
CA GLY A 79 -1.21 -30.25 -25.27
C GLY A 79 -0.16 -29.49 -24.46
N PRO A 80 0.77 -30.24 -23.84
CA PRO A 80 1.74 -29.69 -22.92
C PRO A 80 2.78 -28.81 -23.62
N ILE A 81 3.45 -27.98 -22.83
CA ILE A 81 4.56 -27.16 -23.27
C ILE A 81 5.65 -28.01 -23.92
N GLN A 82 6.23 -27.54 -25.02
CA GLN A 82 7.22 -28.26 -25.80
C GLN A 82 8.57 -27.56 -25.68
N HIS A 83 9.65 -28.33 -25.54
CA HIS A 83 11.01 -27.79 -25.60
C HIS A 83 11.39 -27.45 -27.04
N ASN A 84 12.44 -26.64 -27.21
CA ASN A 84 13.03 -26.39 -28.50
C ASN A 84 13.96 -27.55 -28.89
N THR A 85 13.54 -28.39 -29.84
CA THR A 85 14.28 -29.60 -30.27
C THR A 85 15.63 -29.30 -30.93
N THR A 86 15.88 -28.08 -31.38
CA THR A 86 17.20 -27.70 -31.92
C THR A 86 18.17 -27.38 -30.79
N ARG A 87 17.69 -26.74 -29.72
CA ARG A 87 18.51 -26.39 -28.54
C ARG A 87 18.67 -27.55 -27.57
N PHE A 88 17.67 -28.42 -27.51
CA PHE A 88 17.63 -29.60 -26.63
C PHE A 88 17.33 -30.87 -27.44
N PRO A 89 18.25 -31.29 -28.32
CA PRO A 89 18.00 -32.38 -29.29
C PRO A 89 17.77 -33.75 -28.65
N SER A 90 18.23 -34.00 -27.43
CA SER A 90 17.92 -35.26 -26.73
C SER A 90 16.62 -35.24 -25.91
N GLY A 91 15.97 -34.07 -25.81
CA GLY A 91 14.81 -33.84 -24.96
C GLY A 91 15.16 -33.53 -23.49
N ILE A 92 14.19 -32.96 -22.77
CA ILE A 92 14.39 -32.50 -21.38
C ILE A 92 14.51 -33.65 -20.39
N ALA A 93 13.73 -34.73 -20.54
CA ALA A 93 13.84 -35.91 -19.66
C ALA A 93 15.26 -36.51 -19.67
N THR A 94 15.85 -36.69 -20.86
CA THR A 94 17.24 -37.18 -21.00
C THR A 94 18.26 -36.23 -20.36
N LEU A 95 17.98 -34.93 -20.39
CA LEU A 95 18.81 -33.93 -19.72
C LEU A 95 18.65 -34.00 -18.19
N ALA A 96 17.42 -34.21 -17.69
CA ALA A 96 17.15 -34.43 -16.27
C ALA A 96 17.92 -35.66 -15.76
N ASP A 97 17.84 -36.79 -16.47
CA ASP A 97 18.60 -38.01 -16.16
C ASP A 97 20.11 -37.72 -16.03
N TYR A 98 20.66 -36.92 -16.95
CA TYR A 98 22.08 -36.53 -16.90
C TYR A 98 22.40 -35.71 -15.64
N VAL A 99 21.56 -34.72 -15.32
CA VAL A 99 21.73 -33.83 -14.17
C VAL A 99 21.57 -34.60 -12.85
N HIS A 100 20.55 -35.46 -12.73
CA HIS A 100 20.35 -36.33 -11.57
C HIS A 100 21.47 -37.35 -11.41
N GLY A 101 22.01 -37.89 -12.51
CA GLY A 101 23.18 -38.77 -12.50
C GLY A 101 24.45 -38.12 -11.93
N LYS A 102 24.49 -36.79 -11.83
CA LYS A 102 25.55 -36.01 -11.18
C LYS A 102 25.25 -35.68 -9.71
N GLY A 103 24.10 -36.10 -9.19
CA GLY A 103 23.62 -35.79 -7.85
C GLY A 103 23.04 -34.37 -7.72
N LEU A 104 22.72 -33.72 -8.84
CA LEU A 104 22.09 -32.40 -8.89
C LEU A 104 20.58 -32.53 -9.11
N LYS A 105 19.86 -31.41 -9.01
CA LYS A 105 18.43 -31.25 -9.26
C LYS A 105 18.22 -30.31 -10.45
N LEU A 106 17.25 -30.60 -11.30
CA LEU A 106 16.94 -29.79 -12.47
C LEU A 106 15.71 -28.91 -12.22
N GLY A 107 15.88 -27.60 -12.34
CA GLY A 107 14.81 -26.62 -12.32
C GLY A 107 14.48 -26.10 -13.71
N MET A 108 13.23 -25.69 -13.89
CA MET A 108 12.73 -25.11 -15.13
C MET A 108 11.98 -23.80 -14.89
N TYR A 109 11.71 -23.10 -15.98
CA TYR A 109 11.04 -21.81 -15.99
C TYR A 109 9.78 -21.85 -16.87
N THR A 110 8.72 -21.18 -16.44
CA THR A 110 7.60 -20.80 -17.30
C THR A 110 6.95 -19.53 -16.73
N ASP A 111 5.81 -19.14 -17.26
CA ASP A 111 5.11 -17.91 -16.91
C ASP A 111 3.63 -18.17 -16.62
N SER A 112 3.08 -17.45 -15.64
CA SER A 112 1.66 -17.37 -15.31
C SER A 112 0.84 -16.52 -16.31
N GLY A 113 1.45 -16.13 -17.43
CA GLY A 113 0.81 -15.54 -18.59
C GLY A 113 0.82 -16.41 -19.84
N SER A 114 0.28 -15.84 -20.92
CA SER A 114 0.15 -16.52 -22.23
C SER A 114 1.50 -16.72 -22.94
N MET A 115 2.49 -15.90 -22.60
CA MET A 115 3.86 -15.96 -23.08
C MET A 115 4.81 -15.67 -21.93
N THR A 116 6.02 -16.19 -22.01
CA THR A 116 7.11 -15.80 -21.10
C THR A 116 7.63 -14.39 -21.41
N CYS A 117 8.43 -13.82 -20.52
CA CYS A 117 9.02 -12.51 -20.73
C CYS A 117 9.84 -12.39 -22.03
N ALA A 118 10.57 -13.43 -22.46
CA ALA A 118 11.28 -13.48 -23.75
C ALA A 118 10.40 -13.96 -24.94
N LYS A 119 9.08 -13.99 -24.74
CA LYS A 119 8.04 -14.32 -25.73
C LYS A 119 8.13 -15.76 -26.26
N TYR A 120 8.39 -16.70 -25.36
CA TYR A 120 8.16 -18.13 -25.58
C TYR A 120 6.77 -18.52 -25.03
N SER A 121 6.34 -19.77 -25.22
CA SER A 121 5.02 -20.19 -24.76
C SER A 121 4.94 -20.17 -23.23
N GLY A 122 3.97 -19.46 -22.65
CA GLY A 122 3.68 -19.47 -21.22
C GLY A 122 2.66 -20.56 -20.85
N SER A 123 2.32 -20.68 -19.56
CA SER A 123 1.50 -21.77 -19.02
C SER A 123 0.07 -21.39 -18.66
N LEU A 124 -0.33 -20.12 -18.81
CA LEU A 124 -1.69 -19.68 -18.47
C LEU A 124 -2.76 -20.47 -19.25
N GLY A 125 -3.66 -21.12 -18.51
CA GLY A 125 -4.73 -21.97 -19.04
C GLY A 125 -4.31 -23.38 -19.44
N PHE A 126 -3.04 -23.75 -19.24
CA PHE A 126 -2.46 -25.07 -19.50
C PHE A 126 -1.69 -25.62 -18.29
N GLU A 127 -2.00 -25.12 -17.09
CA GLU A 127 -1.23 -25.39 -15.87
C GLU A 127 -1.16 -26.88 -15.59
N LYS A 128 -2.28 -27.61 -15.78
CA LYS A 128 -2.37 -29.06 -15.54
C LYS A 128 -1.52 -29.87 -16.52
N GLU A 129 -1.63 -29.56 -17.81
CA GLU A 129 -0.86 -30.24 -18.86
C GLU A 129 0.63 -29.97 -18.70
N ASP A 130 1.00 -28.73 -18.41
CA ASP A 130 2.40 -28.33 -18.24
C ASP A 130 3.00 -28.93 -16.97
N ALA A 131 2.28 -28.89 -15.84
CA ALA A 131 2.71 -29.54 -14.61
C ALA A 131 2.93 -31.04 -14.80
N ALA A 132 1.99 -31.74 -15.46
CA ALA A 132 2.12 -33.16 -15.77
C ALA A 132 3.36 -33.45 -16.63
N GLN A 133 3.65 -32.59 -17.61
CA GLN A 133 4.82 -32.73 -18.46
C GLN A 133 6.13 -32.49 -17.70
N LEU A 134 6.17 -31.49 -16.81
CA LEU A 134 7.32 -31.24 -15.93
C LEU A 134 7.58 -32.43 -15.01
N ALA A 135 6.52 -33.04 -14.47
CA ALA A 135 6.64 -34.25 -13.65
C ALA A 135 7.12 -35.46 -14.45
N GLU A 136 6.66 -35.64 -15.70
CA GLU A 136 7.13 -36.68 -16.62
C GLU A 136 8.62 -36.52 -16.98
N TRP A 137 9.08 -35.29 -17.14
CA TRP A 137 10.51 -34.98 -17.34
C TRP A 137 11.34 -35.02 -16.07
N GLU A 138 10.74 -35.38 -14.94
CA GLU A 138 11.38 -35.46 -13.64
C GLU A 138 12.00 -34.13 -13.16
N ILE A 139 11.33 -33.00 -13.42
CA ILE A 139 11.76 -31.69 -12.94
C ILE A 139 11.59 -31.56 -11.43
N ASP A 140 12.51 -30.84 -10.77
CA ASP A 140 12.58 -30.70 -9.31
C ASP A 140 12.21 -29.30 -8.81
N LEU A 141 12.22 -28.30 -9.70
CA LEU A 141 11.87 -26.92 -9.38
C LEU A 141 11.19 -26.24 -10.57
N LEU A 142 10.18 -25.42 -10.29
CA LEU A 142 9.58 -24.50 -11.26
C LEU A 142 9.72 -23.06 -10.77
N LYS A 143 10.46 -22.23 -11.51
CA LYS A 143 10.36 -20.76 -11.46
C LYS A 143 9.19 -20.35 -12.35
N HIS A 144 8.24 -19.60 -11.80
CA HIS A 144 7.01 -19.24 -12.48
C HIS A 144 6.84 -17.72 -12.47
N ASP A 145 6.94 -17.12 -13.65
CA ASP A 145 7.00 -15.67 -13.84
C ASP A 145 5.61 -15.04 -14.06
N ASN A 146 5.55 -13.74 -14.34
CA ASN A 146 4.29 -12.97 -14.39
C ASN A 146 4.11 -12.09 -15.65
N CYS A 147 4.89 -12.29 -16.71
CA CYS A 147 4.76 -11.54 -17.96
C CYS A 147 3.55 -11.98 -18.81
N PHE A 148 3.01 -11.09 -19.64
CA PHE A 148 1.88 -11.38 -20.55
C PHE A 148 0.69 -12.10 -19.89
N SER A 149 0.45 -11.77 -18.62
CA SER A 149 -0.64 -12.25 -17.79
C SER A 149 -1.96 -11.57 -18.13
N VAL A 150 -3.06 -12.14 -17.61
CA VAL A 150 -4.41 -11.56 -17.74
C VAL A 150 -4.59 -10.42 -16.74
N PRO A 151 -5.51 -9.46 -17.02
CA PRO A 151 -5.89 -8.44 -16.06
C PRO A 151 -6.30 -9.02 -14.69
N GLU A 152 -5.93 -8.33 -13.60
CA GLU A 152 -6.23 -8.76 -12.22
C GLU A 152 -7.71 -9.09 -11.98
N LYS A 153 -8.61 -8.35 -12.64
CA LYS A 153 -10.07 -8.56 -12.58
C LYS A 153 -10.54 -9.88 -13.21
N GLU A 154 -9.77 -10.45 -14.14
CA GLU A 154 -10.10 -11.72 -14.80
C GLU A 154 -9.60 -12.87 -13.96
N ARG A 155 -8.35 -12.76 -13.46
CA ARG A 155 -7.79 -13.69 -12.49
C ARG A 155 -6.64 -13.03 -11.74
N SER A 156 -6.72 -13.02 -10.41
CA SER A 156 -5.73 -12.34 -9.57
C SER A 156 -4.34 -12.94 -9.73
N VAL A 157 -3.29 -12.16 -9.42
CA VAL A 157 -1.91 -12.67 -9.37
C VAL A 157 -1.84 -13.93 -8.52
N GLN A 158 -2.34 -13.86 -7.29
CA GLN A 158 -2.36 -15.00 -6.38
C GLN A 158 -3.08 -16.23 -6.97
N ALA A 159 -4.28 -16.06 -7.53
CA ALA A 159 -5.07 -17.18 -8.06
C ALA A 159 -4.36 -17.91 -9.22
N ARG A 160 -3.60 -17.20 -10.06
CA ARG A 160 -2.83 -17.83 -11.14
C ARG A 160 -1.68 -18.69 -10.60
N TYR A 161 -1.03 -18.25 -9.52
CA TYR A 161 -0.04 -19.08 -8.85
C TYR A 161 -0.68 -20.25 -8.09
N GLU A 162 -1.87 -20.08 -7.52
CA GLU A 162 -2.64 -21.18 -6.91
C GLU A 162 -3.01 -22.26 -7.93
N ASP A 163 -3.37 -21.89 -9.16
CA ASP A 163 -3.66 -22.85 -10.24
C ASP A 163 -2.44 -23.72 -10.56
N MET A 164 -1.27 -23.10 -10.71
CA MET A 164 -0.03 -23.82 -10.96
C MET A 164 0.39 -24.65 -9.74
N ARG A 165 0.25 -24.13 -8.51
CA ARG A 165 0.47 -24.91 -7.28
C ARG A 165 -0.36 -26.18 -7.28
N ASP A 166 -1.67 -26.05 -7.51
CA ASP A 166 -2.61 -27.16 -7.48
C ASP A 166 -2.31 -28.17 -8.58
N ALA A 167 -1.93 -27.68 -9.77
CA ALA A 167 -1.50 -28.52 -10.89
C ALA A 167 -0.22 -29.30 -10.56
N LEU A 168 0.81 -28.66 -10.00
CA LEU A 168 2.05 -29.30 -9.56
C LEU A 168 1.78 -30.35 -8.48
N ASN A 169 1.00 -30.02 -7.47
CA ASN A 169 0.65 -30.95 -6.39
C ASN A 169 -0.12 -32.17 -6.91
N ALA A 170 -1.01 -31.98 -7.88
CA ALA A 170 -1.79 -33.06 -8.49
C ALA A 170 -0.92 -34.08 -9.25
N THR A 171 0.32 -33.73 -9.63
CA THR A 171 1.25 -34.69 -10.26
C THR A 171 1.78 -35.74 -9.29
N GLY A 172 1.77 -35.44 -7.99
CA GLY A 172 2.38 -36.28 -6.95
C GLY A 172 3.92 -36.26 -6.92
N ARG A 173 4.58 -35.55 -7.85
CA ARG A 173 6.04 -35.33 -7.81
C ARG A 173 6.33 -34.11 -6.93
N PRO A 174 7.25 -34.20 -5.95
CA PRO A 174 7.71 -33.03 -5.20
C PRO A 174 8.48 -32.06 -6.12
N ILE A 175 7.93 -30.88 -6.37
CA ILE A 175 8.54 -29.83 -7.20
C ILE A 175 8.58 -28.53 -6.39
N VAL A 176 9.77 -27.98 -6.18
CA VAL A 176 9.93 -26.67 -5.52
C VAL A 176 9.31 -25.59 -6.41
N PHE A 177 8.29 -24.92 -5.89
CA PHE A 177 7.60 -23.85 -6.60
C PHE A 177 8.10 -22.46 -6.20
N SER A 178 8.70 -21.74 -7.15
CA SER A 178 9.27 -20.41 -7.01
C SER A 178 8.38 -19.37 -7.70
N VAL A 179 7.78 -18.49 -6.90
CA VAL A 179 6.85 -17.44 -7.35
C VAL A 179 7.65 -16.20 -7.77
N CYS A 180 7.51 -15.78 -9.03
CA CYS A 180 8.24 -14.65 -9.61
C CYS A 180 7.27 -13.59 -10.17
N GLU A 181 6.64 -12.83 -9.26
CA GLU A 181 5.79 -11.69 -9.62
C GLU A 181 6.36 -10.33 -9.15
N TRP A 182 7.65 -10.31 -8.82
CA TRP A 182 8.45 -9.12 -8.54
C TRP A 182 7.99 -8.28 -7.34
N GLY A 183 7.25 -8.88 -6.40
CA GLY A 183 6.72 -8.19 -5.22
C GLY A 183 5.45 -7.39 -5.48
N VAL A 184 4.89 -7.41 -6.70
CA VAL A 184 3.81 -6.51 -7.14
C VAL A 184 2.53 -6.66 -6.32
N SER A 185 2.24 -7.88 -5.87
CA SER A 185 1.06 -8.22 -5.06
C SER A 185 1.40 -8.57 -3.61
N SER A 186 2.61 -8.22 -3.13
CA SER A 186 3.08 -8.52 -1.77
C SER A 186 3.08 -10.02 -1.44
N PRO A 187 3.85 -10.85 -2.18
CA PRO A 187 3.81 -12.30 -2.09
C PRO A 187 4.34 -12.82 -0.75
N TRP A 188 5.00 -12.01 0.07
CA TRP A 188 5.31 -12.37 1.45
C TRP A 188 4.06 -12.55 2.35
N LEU A 189 2.89 -12.06 1.93
CA LEU A 189 1.63 -12.23 2.68
C LEU A 189 0.91 -13.55 2.40
N TYR A 190 1.02 -14.09 1.18
CA TYR A 190 0.31 -15.30 0.75
C TYR A 190 1.24 -16.41 0.24
N GLY A 191 2.48 -16.08 -0.10
CA GLY A 191 3.42 -16.95 -0.80
C GLY A 191 3.71 -18.24 -0.06
N ARG A 192 3.61 -18.25 1.27
CA ARG A 192 3.78 -19.46 2.11
C ARG A 192 2.68 -20.52 1.88
N GLU A 193 1.49 -20.10 1.45
CA GLU A 193 0.36 -20.98 1.11
C GLU A 193 0.38 -21.42 -0.36
N VAL A 194 1.21 -20.73 -1.17
CA VAL A 194 1.19 -20.86 -2.62
C VAL A 194 2.45 -21.56 -3.14
N GLY A 195 3.63 -21.16 -2.69
CA GLY A 195 4.92 -21.70 -3.10
C GLY A 195 5.93 -21.77 -1.97
N HIS A 196 7.16 -22.08 -2.33
CA HIS A 196 8.27 -22.34 -1.39
C HIS A 196 9.22 -21.16 -1.27
N MET A 197 9.18 -20.26 -2.25
CA MET A 197 9.91 -19.01 -2.26
C MET A 197 9.19 -18.02 -3.18
N TRP A 198 9.39 -16.72 -2.91
CA TRP A 198 8.75 -15.65 -3.68
C TRP A 198 9.67 -14.43 -3.83
N ARG A 199 9.76 -13.93 -5.06
CA ARG A 199 10.52 -12.72 -5.39
C ARG A 199 9.93 -11.50 -4.67
N THR A 200 10.76 -10.79 -3.90
CA THR A 200 10.34 -9.61 -3.12
C THR A 200 10.43 -8.30 -3.90
N GLY A 201 11.25 -8.27 -4.95
CA GLY A 201 11.47 -7.08 -5.77
C GLY A 201 11.80 -7.42 -7.22
N LYS A 202 12.16 -6.37 -7.98
CA LYS A 202 12.53 -6.47 -9.40
C LYS A 202 13.82 -7.26 -9.60
N ASP A 203 14.12 -7.56 -10.86
CA ASP A 203 15.36 -8.25 -11.21
C ASP A 203 16.56 -7.40 -10.79
N ILE A 204 17.52 -8.03 -10.11
CA ILE A 204 18.75 -7.39 -9.61
C ILE A 204 19.61 -6.83 -10.76
N SER A 205 19.38 -7.33 -11.98
CA SER A 205 19.97 -6.83 -13.21
C SER A 205 18.87 -6.52 -14.21
N ILE A 206 18.52 -5.24 -14.36
CA ILE A 206 17.65 -4.80 -15.44
C ILE A 206 18.50 -4.68 -16.71
N ALA A 207 18.27 -5.57 -17.67
CA ALA A 207 18.66 -5.40 -19.07
C ALA A 207 20.14 -5.00 -19.32
N ILE A 208 21.09 -5.83 -18.84
CA ILE A 208 22.51 -5.99 -19.27
C ILE A 208 23.55 -5.71 -18.16
N GLU A 209 23.24 -4.97 -17.09
CA GLU A 209 24.24 -4.59 -16.06
C GLU A 209 23.80 -4.93 -14.63
N ALA A 210 24.71 -5.53 -13.84
CA ALA A 210 24.51 -5.71 -12.40
C ALA A 210 25.35 -4.65 -11.69
N SER A 211 24.71 -3.65 -11.09
CA SER A 211 25.39 -2.58 -10.36
C SER A 211 25.32 -2.81 -8.85
N TRP A 212 26.25 -2.22 -8.11
CA TRP A 212 26.17 -2.19 -6.66
C TRP A 212 24.87 -1.57 -6.16
N ASP A 213 24.40 -0.51 -6.82
CA ASP A 213 23.12 0.13 -6.50
C ASP A 213 21.93 -0.82 -6.70
N GLY A 214 21.95 -1.68 -7.72
CA GLY A 214 20.93 -2.72 -7.92
C GLY A 214 20.93 -3.77 -6.81
N VAL A 215 22.12 -4.20 -6.37
CA VAL A 215 22.25 -5.11 -5.21
C VAL A 215 21.68 -4.45 -3.94
N MET A 216 21.98 -3.17 -3.72
CA MET A 216 21.47 -2.44 -2.56
C MET A 216 19.95 -2.22 -2.63
N GLN A 217 19.38 -1.96 -3.81
CA GLN A 217 17.93 -1.85 -3.97
C GLN A 217 17.22 -3.15 -3.61
N ASN A 218 17.69 -4.29 -4.11
CA ASN A 218 17.10 -5.60 -3.79
C ASN A 218 17.21 -5.96 -2.29
N LEU A 219 18.31 -5.56 -1.65
CA LEU A 219 18.48 -5.69 -0.20
C LEU A 219 17.44 -4.85 0.55
N ASP A 220 17.20 -3.60 0.13
CA ASP A 220 16.22 -2.71 0.75
C ASP A 220 14.78 -3.19 0.53
N ASP A 221 14.43 -3.63 -0.68
CA ASP A 221 13.12 -4.22 -1.00
C ASP A 221 12.80 -5.44 -0.09
N THR A 222 13.84 -6.12 0.39
CA THR A 222 13.71 -7.30 1.28
C THR A 222 13.83 -6.96 2.77
N THR A 223 14.29 -5.75 3.11
CA THR A 223 14.50 -5.32 4.49
C THR A 223 13.17 -5.25 5.23
N GLY A 224 13.10 -5.75 6.47
CA GLY A 224 11.86 -5.78 7.26
C GLY A 224 10.87 -6.90 6.88
N LEU A 225 11.14 -7.67 5.82
CA LEU A 225 10.31 -8.81 5.42
C LEU A 225 10.72 -10.13 6.10
N SER A 226 11.78 -10.13 6.92
CA SER A 226 12.34 -11.31 7.60
C SER A 226 11.29 -12.13 8.38
N ARG A 227 10.24 -11.48 8.92
CA ARG A 227 9.13 -12.12 9.66
C ARG A 227 8.25 -13.06 8.83
N PHE A 228 8.26 -12.93 7.51
CA PHE A 228 7.44 -13.73 6.60
C PHE A 228 8.20 -14.97 6.09
N ALA A 229 9.52 -14.99 6.25
CA ALA A 229 10.37 -16.09 5.85
C ALA A 229 10.58 -17.11 6.98
N GLY A 230 10.67 -18.38 6.62
CA GLY A 230 10.99 -19.48 7.52
C GLY A 230 10.99 -20.82 6.81
N PRO A 231 11.25 -21.95 7.51
CA PRO A 231 11.27 -23.27 6.88
C PRO A 231 10.05 -23.53 6.00
N GLY A 232 10.30 -23.90 4.73
CA GLY A 232 9.28 -24.13 3.70
C GLY A 232 8.80 -22.89 2.93
N GLY A 233 9.26 -21.68 3.24
CA GLY A 233 8.81 -20.45 2.59
C GLY A 233 9.78 -19.28 2.75
N TRP A 234 10.41 -18.84 1.67
CA TRP A 234 11.50 -17.86 1.71
C TRP A 234 11.26 -16.62 0.86
N ASN A 235 11.62 -15.45 1.40
CA ASN A 235 11.79 -14.24 0.60
C ASN A 235 12.96 -14.42 -0.37
N ASP A 236 12.74 -14.14 -1.64
CA ASP A 236 13.75 -14.20 -2.70
C ASP A 236 14.14 -12.80 -3.15
N ALA A 237 15.32 -12.35 -2.74
CA ALA A 237 15.91 -11.07 -3.13
C ALA A 237 16.52 -11.09 -4.55
N ASP A 238 16.23 -12.13 -5.34
CA ASP A 238 16.76 -12.43 -6.66
C ASP A 238 18.18 -13.03 -6.67
N MET A 239 18.60 -13.50 -7.85
CA MET A 239 19.84 -14.23 -8.08
C MET A 239 21.12 -13.46 -7.70
N LEU A 240 22.18 -14.20 -7.38
CA LEU A 240 23.50 -13.64 -7.10
C LEU A 240 24.12 -13.06 -8.39
N ALA A 241 24.53 -11.79 -8.29
CA ALA A 241 25.38 -11.10 -9.28
C ALA A 241 26.88 -11.40 -9.10
N VAL A 242 27.24 -12.22 -8.10
CA VAL A 242 28.60 -12.66 -7.78
C VAL A 242 29.20 -13.41 -8.98
N GLY A 243 30.35 -12.93 -9.48
CA GLY A 243 31.06 -13.53 -10.61
C GLY A 243 30.59 -13.14 -12.01
N LYS A 244 29.59 -12.26 -12.17
CA LYS A 244 29.09 -11.87 -13.50
C LYS A 244 30.10 -10.98 -14.25
N PRO A 245 30.51 -11.34 -15.48
CA PRO A 245 31.21 -10.41 -16.37
C PRO A 245 30.19 -9.53 -17.12
N VAL A 246 30.52 -8.24 -17.31
CA VAL A 246 29.84 -7.21 -18.15
C VAL A 246 28.93 -6.21 -17.39
N GLY A 247 29.24 -4.91 -17.56
CA GLY A 247 28.46 -3.72 -17.15
C GLY A 247 28.60 -3.33 -15.67
N ASN A 248 29.57 -2.44 -15.34
CA ASN A 248 29.99 -2.03 -13.99
C ASN A 248 30.19 -3.18 -12.97
N ARG A 249 31.38 -3.79 -13.01
CA ARG A 249 31.77 -4.94 -12.17
C ARG A 249 31.64 -4.63 -10.69
N LEU A 250 30.95 -5.49 -9.94
CA LEU A 250 31.12 -5.58 -8.50
C LEU A 250 32.59 -5.94 -8.19
N SER A 251 33.27 -5.10 -7.43
CA SER A 251 34.54 -5.41 -6.79
C SER A 251 34.43 -6.70 -5.97
N HIS A 252 35.56 -7.35 -5.70
CA HIS A 252 35.53 -8.53 -4.85
C HIS A 252 34.96 -8.23 -3.45
N THR A 253 35.18 -7.02 -2.94
CA THR A 253 34.63 -6.54 -1.67
C THR A 253 33.10 -6.48 -1.71
N GLU A 254 32.52 -5.88 -2.75
CA GLU A 254 31.07 -5.81 -2.96
C GLU A 254 30.46 -7.20 -3.18
N GLN A 255 31.14 -8.10 -3.90
CA GLN A 255 30.68 -9.48 -4.07
C GLN A 255 30.63 -10.22 -2.73
N ARG A 256 31.62 -10.00 -1.84
CA ARG A 256 31.62 -10.57 -0.49
C ARG A 256 30.47 -10.05 0.36
N ALA A 257 30.18 -8.75 0.27
CA ALA A 257 29.07 -8.12 0.98
C ALA A 257 27.72 -8.65 0.48
N HIS A 258 27.51 -8.67 -0.84
CA HIS A 258 26.33 -9.25 -1.50
C HIS A 258 26.07 -10.68 -1.01
N PHE A 259 27.06 -11.56 -1.15
CA PHE A 259 26.93 -12.96 -0.76
C PHE A 259 26.60 -13.14 0.72
N ALA A 260 27.23 -12.38 1.60
CA ALA A 260 27.01 -12.47 3.04
C ALA A 260 25.62 -11.97 3.45
N LEU A 261 25.14 -10.88 2.85
CA LEU A 261 23.82 -10.30 3.16
C LEU A 261 22.70 -11.21 2.68
N TRP A 262 22.78 -11.76 1.46
CA TRP A 262 21.84 -12.77 0.96
C TRP A 262 21.81 -14.01 1.86
N ALA A 263 22.98 -14.46 2.31
CA ALA A 263 23.08 -15.57 3.24
C ALA A 263 22.40 -15.25 4.59
N LEU A 264 22.58 -14.04 5.13
CA LEU A 264 22.01 -13.64 6.41
C LEU A 264 20.49 -13.48 6.38
N ILE A 265 19.93 -12.88 5.33
CA ILE A 265 18.48 -12.66 5.17
C ILE A 265 17.73 -13.92 4.72
N LYS A 266 18.45 -15.04 4.54
CA LYS A 266 17.91 -16.35 4.10
C LYS A 266 17.27 -16.27 2.71
N SER A 267 17.80 -15.41 1.85
CA SER A 267 17.47 -15.44 0.43
C SER A 267 18.01 -16.74 -0.19
N PRO A 268 17.32 -17.34 -1.18
CA PRO A 268 17.92 -18.32 -2.08
C PRO A 268 19.27 -17.86 -2.62
N LEU A 269 20.27 -18.75 -2.58
CA LEU A 269 21.60 -18.46 -3.08
C LEU A 269 21.75 -19.07 -4.47
N ILE A 270 21.24 -18.36 -5.48
CA ILE A 270 21.22 -18.82 -6.87
C ILE A 270 22.31 -18.08 -7.66
N ILE A 271 23.35 -18.80 -8.08
CA ILE A 271 24.45 -18.25 -8.87
C ILE A 271 23.95 -17.88 -10.27
N GLY A 272 24.13 -16.62 -10.69
CA GLY A 272 23.81 -16.16 -12.05
C GLY A 272 25.01 -16.06 -13.01
N ALA A 273 26.23 -16.36 -12.54
CA ALA A 273 27.47 -16.21 -13.32
C ALA A 273 27.78 -17.41 -14.22
N ASP A 274 28.53 -17.17 -15.30
CA ASP A 274 29.12 -18.21 -16.13
C ASP A 274 30.25 -18.94 -15.37
N LEU A 275 29.97 -20.18 -14.95
CA LEU A 275 30.92 -21.01 -14.19
C LEU A 275 32.23 -21.27 -14.92
N ARG A 276 32.24 -21.21 -16.26
CA ARG A 276 33.45 -21.42 -17.10
C ARG A 276 34.45 -20.28 -16.97
N ALA A 277 33.95 -19.10 -16.57
CA ALA A 277 34.71 -17.85 -16.51
C ALA A 277 34.93 -17.35 -15.07
N LEU A 278 34.55 -18.12 -14.05
CA LEU A 278 34.73 -17.71 -12.66
C LEU A 278 36.21 -17.57 -12.31
N SER A 279 36.55 -16.44 -11.66
CA SER A 279 37.86 -16.29 -11.05
C SER A 279 38.00 -17.25 -9.86
N ARG A 280 39.24 -17.67 -9.56
CA ARG A 280 39.54 -18.48 -8.37
C ARG A 280 39.03 -17.82 -7.09
N GLU A 281 39.16 -16.50 -6.99
CA GLU A 281 38.72 -15.71 -5.85
C GLU A 281 37.19 -15.79 -5.66
N THR A 282 36.42 -15.61 -6.74
CA THR A 282 34.96 -15.73 -6.72
C THR A 282 34.51 -17.15 -6.36
N LEU A 283 35.18 -18.16 -6.92
CA LEU A 283 34.88 -19.56 -6.59
C LEU A 283 35.12 -19.85 -5.10
N LEU A 284 36.18 -19.30 -4.50
CA LEU A 284 36.42 -19.45 -3.07
C LEU A 284 35.37 -18.73 -2.23
N LEU A 285 34.93 -17.54 -2.65
CA LEU A 285 33.82 -16.83 -2.02
C LEU A 285 32.54 -17.68 -1.98
N LEU A 286 32.10 -18.20 -3.13
CA LEU A 286 30.91 -19.05 -3.22
C LEU A 286 31.04 -20.32 -2.36
N LYS A 287 32.26 -20.80 -2.12
CA LYS A 287 32.55 -21.98 -1.29
C LYS A 287 32.75 -21.68 0.20
N SER A 288 32.45 -20.46 0.67
CA SER A 288 32.60 -20.06 2.08
C SER A 288 31.59 -20.79 2.97
N ARG A 289 31.97 -21.98 3.47
CA ARG A 289 31.07 -22.93 4.15
C ARG A 289 30.43 -22.35 5.41
N GLU A 290 31.16 -21.58 6.21
CA GLU A 290 30.60 -20.98 7.42
C GLU A 290 29.58 -19.87 7.13
N VAL A 291 29.71 -19.16 6.00
CA VAL A 291 28.72 -18.16 5.55
C VAL A 291 27.49 -18.85 4.97
N VAL A 292 27.68 -19.88 4.14
CA VAL A 292 26.59 -20.74 3.65
C VAL A 292 25.82 -21.37 4.82
N ALA A 293 26.50 -21.77 5.90
CA ALA A 293 25.86 -22.32 7.08
C ALA A 293 24.94 -21.33 7.81
N ILE A 294 25.12 -20.01 7.65
CA ILE A 294 24.15 -19.01 8.14
C ILE A 294 22.83 -19.12 7.38
N ASN A 295 22.92 -19.24 6.05
CA ASN A 295 21.75 -19.37 5.18
C ASN A 295 21.03 -20.70 5.43
N GLN A 296 21.81 -21.76 5.61
CA GLN A 296 21.34 -23.13 5.84
C GLN A 296 21.09 -23.46 7.32
N ASP A 297 21.03 -22.46 8.20
CA ASP A 297 20.80 -22.71 9.62
C ASP A 297 19.38 -23.27 9.83
N PRO A 298 19.23 -24.44 10.48
CA PRO A 298 17.95 -25.13 10.62
C PRO A 298 16.99 -24.47 11.63
N LEU A 299 17.38 -23.41 12.34
CA LEU A 299 16.42 -22.56 13.03
C LEU A 299 15.52 -21.83 12.02
N GLY A 300 16.05 -21.56 10.82
CA GLY A 300 15.30 -21.00 9.72
C GLY A 300 14.79 -19.57 9.95
N VAL A 301 15.39 -18.81 10.87
CA VAL A 301 15.02 -17.41 11.11
C VAL A 301 15.86 -16.50 10.22
N ALA A 302 15.19 -15.80 9.30
CA ALA A 302 15.81 -14.78 8.46
C ALA A 302 16.41 -13.65 9.31
N GLY A 303 17.59 -13.17 8.91
CA GLY A 303 18.21 -12.00 9.52
C GLY A 303 17.63 -10.71 8.99
N ASP A 304 17.87 -9.63 9.73
CA ASP A 304 17.47 -8.28 9.36
C ASP A 304 18.48 -7.26 9.88
N ARG A 305 18.31 -6.00 9.49
CA ARG A 305 19.13 -4.90 9.98
C ARG A 305 18.75 -4.63 11.45
N VAL A 306 19.76 -4.57 12.32
CA VAL A 306 19.61 -4.36 13.79
C VAL A 306 20.39 -3.15 14.31
N TRP A 307 21.21 -2.53 13.45
CA TRP A 307 21.90 -1.28 13.70
C TRP A 307 22.22 -0.55 12.37
N LYS A 308 22.29 0.78 12.35
CA LYS A 308 22.73 1.63 11.22
C LYS A 308 23.44 2.88 11.77
N GLN A 309 24.34 3.56 11.08
CA GLN A 309 24.95 4.86 11.43
C GLN A 309 25.53 5.46 10.19
N GLY A 310 24.71 6.27 9.50
CA GLY A 310 25.01 6.63 8.11
C GLY A 310 25.29 5.35 7.29
N PRO A 311 26.49 5.18 6.69
CA PRO A 311 26.84 4.00 5.90
C PRO A 311 27.12 2.74 6.75
N LYS A 312 27.34 2.87 8.06
CA LYS A 312 27.67 1.73 8.91
C LYS A 312 26.39 0.98 9.26
N GLU A 313 26.27 -0.30 8.95
CA GLU A 313 25.10 -1.11 9.33
C GLU A 313 25.53 -2.35 10.12
N VAL A 314 24.74 -2.74 11.13
CA VAL A 314 24.83 -4.08 11.72
C VAL A 314 23.56 -4.83 11.36
N TRP A 315 23.76 -6.02 10.79
CA TRP A 315 22.69 -6.95 10.50
C TRP A 315 22.86 -8.20 11.35
N ALA A 316 21.78 -8.82 11.78
CA ALA A 316 21.90 -10.02 12.59
C ALA A 316 20.74 -11.00 12.40
N ALA A 317 21.00 -12.27 12.73
CA ALA A 317 20.01 -13.34 12.83
C ALA A 317 20.32 -14.23 14.04
N PRO A 318 19.33 -14.85 14.70
CA PRO A 318 19.58 -15.91 15.64
C PRO A 318 19.91 -17.20 14.86
N LEU A 319 20.75 -18.04 15.46
CA LEU A 319 21.11 -19.35 14.92
C LEU A 319 20.65 -20.45 15.87
N LYS A 320 20.47 -21.66 15.34
CA LYS A 320 20.21 -22.84 16.18
C LYS A 320 21.31 -22.99 17.24
N GLY A 321 20.88 -23.28 18.47
CA GLY A 321 21.79 -23.36 19.62
C GLY A 321 22.10 -22.01 20.28
N GLY A 322 21.41 -20.92 19.90
CA GLY A 322 21.40 -19.67 20.65
C GLY A 322 22.47 -18.66 20.28
N ALA A 323 23.34 -18.97 19.30
CA ALA A 323 24.29 -18.00 18.75
C ALA A 323 23.58 -16.93 17.91
N ARG A 324 24.33 -15.90 17.51
CA ARG A 324 23.92 -14.87 16.55
C ARG A 324 24.87 -14.88 15.36
N ALA A 325 24.32 -14.89 14.15
CA ALA A 325 25.04 -14.45 12.97
C ALA A 325 24.96 -12.92 12.93
N VAL A 326 26.08 -12.24 12.72
CA VAL A 326 26.16 -10.77 12.72
C VAL A 326 27.02 -10.32 11.54
N ILE A 327 26.58 -9.30 10.81
CA ILE A 327 27.35 -8.65 9.75
C ILE A 327 27.55 -7.19 10.14
N LEU A 328 28.80 -6.76 10.23
CA LEU A 328 29.17 -5.34 10.20
C LEU A 328 29.34 -4.96 8.73
N PHE A 329 28.54 -4.04 8.21
CA PHE A 329 28.49 -3.69 6.78
C PHE A 329 28.75 -2.19 6.56
N ASN A 330 29.73 -1.86 5.73
CA ASN A 330 30.03 -0.49 5.35
C ASN A 330 29.39 -0.14 3.99
N ARG A 331 28.15 0.35 4.04
CA ARG A 331 27.19 0.52 2.93
C ARG A 331 27.26 1.90 2.24
N HIS A 332 28.36 2.21 1.56
CA HIS A 332 28.40 3.39 0.68
C HIS A 332 27.72 3.11 -0.67
N VAL A 333 27.24 4.15 -1.36
CA VAL A 333 26.73 4.07 -2.75
C VAL A 333 27.87 3.92 -3.76
N ALA A 334 27.59 3.48 -4.99
CA ALA A 334 28.61 3.21 -6.01
C ALA A 334 29.43 4.45 -6.43
N SER A 335 28.91 5.66 -6.26
CA SER A 335 29.57 6.93 -6.64
C SER A 335 30.48 7.52 -5.56
N ASP A 336 30.58 6.87 -4.40
CA ASP A 336 31.28 7.39 -3.22
C ASP A 336 32.70 6.81 -3.09
N ASP A 337 33.58 7.18 -4.02
CA ASP A 337 34.96 6.67 -4.15
C ASP A 337 35.92 7.12 -3.04
N ASN A 338 35.49 8.01 -2.12
CA ASN A 338 36.36 8.73 -1.19
C ASN A 338 36.21 8.36 0.30
N PHE A 339 35.44 7.32 0.66
CA PHE A 339 35.30 6.93 2.06
C PHE A 339 36.31 5.87 2.52
N PRO A 340 36.99 6.08 3.67
CA PRO A 340 37.98 5.14 4.18
C PRO A 340 37.32 3.96 4.89
N ALA A 341 38.10 2.88 5.05
CA ALA A 341 37.76 1.82 5.98
C ALA A 341 37.42 2.41 7.37
N THR A 342 36.38 1.89 8.01
CA THR A 342 35.80 2.50 9.20
C THR A 342 35.69 1.51 10.35
N GLU A 343 35.96 1.97 11.57
CA GLU A 343 35.71 1.16 12.75
C GLU A 343 34.20 1.08 13.01
N MET A 344 33.71 -0.14 13.15
CA MET A 344 32.30 -0.48 13.41
C MET A 344 32.21 -1.35 14.66
N THR A 345 31.16 -1.11 15.45
CA THR A 345 30.94 -1.81 16.73
C THR A 345 29.55 -2.44 16.73
N VAL A 346 29.46 -3.71 17.11
CA VAL A 346 28.20 -4.35 17.50
C VAL A 346 28.13 -4.42 19.02
N TYR A 347 27.03 -3.92 19.61
CA TYR A 347 26.75 -4.10 21.02
C TYR A 347 25.82 -5.30 21.23
N TRP A 348 25.98 -6.01 22.37
CA TRP A 348 25.17 -7.18 22.71
C TRP A 348 23.68 -6.86 22.78
N SER A 349 23.33 -5.66 23.25
CA SER A 349 21.97 -5.14 23.21
C SER A 349 21.36 -5.10 21.80
N ASN A 350 22.15 -4.80 20.75
CA ASN A 350 21.64 -4.75 19.37
C ASN A 350 21.24 -6.12 18.84
N ILE A 351 21.80 -7.20 19.39
CA ILE A 351 21.61 -8.57 18.91
C ILE A 351 20.84 -9.45 19.90
N GLY A 352 20.17 -8.82 20.88
CA GLY A 352 19.36 -9.52 21.88
C GLY A 352 20.16 -10.42 22.82
N LEU A 353 21.38 -10.02 23.16
CA LEU A 353 22.20 -10.65 24.19
C LEU A 353 22.33 -9.71 25.42
N PRO A 354 22.43 -10.23 26.66
CA PRO A 354 22.66 -9.40 27.84
C PRO A 354 23.99 -8.62 27.74
N ASN A 355 23.99 -7.35 28.15
CA ASN A 355 25.18 -6.50 28.08
C ASN A 355 26.36 -7.00 28.93
N ASP A 356 26.09 -7.78 29.99
CA ASP A 356 27.09 -8.40 30.85
C ASP A 356 27.49 -9.81 30.38
N ALA A 357 26.93 -10.30 29.28
CA ALA A 357 27.24 -11.63 28.77
C ALA A 357 28.66 -11.68 28.18
N GLN A 358 29.41 -12.70 28.57
CA GLN A 358 30.63 -13.11 27.88
C GLN A 358 30.26 -13.95 26.65
N ALA A 359 30.76 -13.56 25.48
CA ALA A 359 30.51 -14.27 24.23
C ALA A 359 31.79 -14.49 23.42
N THR A 360 31.94 -15.68 22.83
CA THR A 360 32.97 -15.98 21.84
C THR A 360 32.60 -15.35 20.50
N VAL A 361 33.56 -14.70 19.84
CA VAL A 361 33.39 -14.09 18.52
C VAL A 361 34.28 -14.81 17.50
N ARG A 362 33.71 -15.23 16.37
CA ARG A 362 34.41 -15.91 15.27
C ARG A 362 34.16 -15.18 13.95
N ASP A 363 35.21 -14.93 13.17
CA ASP A 363 35.14 -14.41 11.80
C ASP A 363 34.94 -15.57 10.82
N LEU A 364 33.82 -15.56 10.10
CA LEU A 364 33.37 -16.68 9.26
C LEU A 364 34.02 -16.71 7.88
N PHE A 365 34.47 -15.57 7.36
CA PHE A 365 35.25 -15.56 6.11
C PHE A 365 36.70 -15.96 6.36
N LYS A 366 37.26 -15.62 7.53
CA LYS A 366 38.63 -16.01 7.92
C LYS A 366 38.69 -17.37 8.62
N GLU A 367 37.54 -17.97 8.94
CA GLU A 367 37.40 -19.22 9.71
C GLU A 367 38.23 -19.20 11.01
N ARG A 368 38.20 -18.06 11.73
CA ARG A 368 39.09 -17.82 12.87
C ARG A 368 38.37 -17.26 14.07
N ASP A 369 38.63 -17.85 15.24
CA ASP A 369 38.16 -17.32 16.52
C ASP A 369 38.95 -16.05 16.89
N LEU A 370 38.22 -14.99 17.24
CA LEU A 370 38.79 -13.69 17.59
C LEU A 370 38.94 -13.49 19.10
N GLY A 371 38.33 -14.35 19.91
CA GLY A 371 38.42 -14.33 21.37
C GLY A 371 37.06 -14.26 22.07
N VAL A 372 37.08 -13.97 23.37
CA VAL A 372 35.90 -13.78 24.22
C VAL A 372 35.76 -12.30 24.55
N PHE A 373 34.56 -11.75 24.34
CA PHE A 373 34.24 -10.35 24.53
C PHE A 373 33.02 -10.18 25.45
N THR A 374 32.91 -9.02 26.09
CA THR A 374 31.79 -8.67 26.98
C THR A 374 31.18 -7.36 26.52
N GLY A 375 29.85 -7.31 26.38
CA GLY A 375 29.08 -6.11 26.02
C GLY A 375 29.14 -5.67 24.55
N SER A 376 30.28 -5.82 23.86
CA SER A 376 30.41 -5.44 22.45
C SER A 376 31.64 -6.06 21.76
N PHE A 377 31.70 -5.91 20.44
CA PHE A 377 32.87 -6.20 19.61
C PHE A 377 33.04 -5.14 18.51
N SER A 378 34.28 -4.72 18.26
CA SER A 378 34.61 -3.71 17.25
C SER A 378 35.62 -4.24 16.23
N SER A 379 35.48 -3.81 14.97
CA SER A 379 36.44 -4.12 13.89
C SER A 379 36.45 -3.04 12.83
N VAL A 380 37.56 -2.94 12.08
CA VAL A 380 37.67 -2.06 10.91
C VAL A 380 37.10 -2.77 9.70
N VAL A 381 36.19 -2.11 9.00
CA VAL A 381 35.48 -2.61 7.82
C VAL A 381 35.81 -1.74 6.61
N ASP A 382 36.33 -2.34 5.54
CA ASP A 382 36.67 -1.65 4.29
C ASP A 382 35.43 -1.02 3.63
N ASN A 383 35.63 -0.08 2.71
CA ASN A 383 34.52 0.49 1.92
C ASN A 383 33.80 -0.61 1.12
N HIS A 384 32.46 -0.57 1.11
CA HIS A 384 31.56 -1.62 0.61
C HIS A 384 31.77 -3.01 1.24
N GLY A 385 32.57 -3.08 2.30
CA GLY A 385 33.03 -4.32 2.90
C GLY A 385 32.13 -4.82 4.02
N VAL A 386 32.37 -6.09 4.39
CA VAL A 386 31.71 -6.75 5.51
C VAL A 386 32.69 -7.48 6.42
N ILE A 387 32.37 -7.52 7.71
CA ILE A 387 32.89 -8.51 8.65
C ILE A 387 31.72 -9.39 9.10
N VAL A 388 31.82 -10.69 8.82
CA VAL A 388 30.77 -11.68 9.10
C VAL A 388 31.17 -12.49 10.32
N LEU A 389 30.34 -12.45 11.35
CA LEU A 389 30.64 -12.97 12.67
C LEU A 389 29.62 -14.01 13.11
N ARG A 390 30.09 -15.01 13.86
CA ARG A 390 29.25 -15.81 14.75
C ARG A 390 29.59 -15.43 16.19
N ILE A 391 28.56 -15.05 16.95
CA ILE A 391 28.68 -14.60 18.34
C ILE A 391 27.87 -15.56 19.23
N ALA A 392 28.53 -16.23 20.17
CA ALA A 392 27.88 -17.24 21.02
C ALA A 392 28.23 -17.01 22.49
N THR A 393 27.23 -16.97 23.36
CA THR A 393 27.43 -16.79 24.81
C THR A 393 28.12 -18.01 25.42
N THR A 394 28.97 -17.78 26.43
CA THR A 394 29.67 -18.86 27.16
C THR A 394 28.74 -19.64 28.11
N ARG A 395 27.49 -19.19 28.29
CA ARG A 395 26.40 -19.86 29.01
C ARG A 395 25.16 -19.99 28.11
N PRO A 396 24.37 -21.08 28.19
CA PRO A 396 23.13 -21.20 27.41
C PRO A 396 22.15 -20.09 27.78
N THR A 397 21.67 -19.34 26.81
CA THR A 397 20.57 -18.37 26.97
C THR A 397 19.23 -19.04 26.69
N VAL A 398 18.22 -18.72 27.51
CA VAL A 398 16.85 -19.22 27.37
C VAL A 398 16.09 -18.32 26.39
N GLY A 399 15.55 -18.92 25.32
CA GLY A 399 14.39 -18.40 24.57
C GLY A 399 14.66 -17.47 23.38
N LEU A 400 13.94 -17.72 22.28
CA LEU A 400 13.76 -16.80 21.15
C LEU A 400 12.99 -15.52 21.53
N GLU A 401 12.43 -15.46 22.74
CA GLU A 401 11.58 -14.38 23.25
C GLU A 401 12.30 -13.01 23.33
N ALA A 402 13.64 -12.99 23.37
CA ALA A 402 14.45 -11.77 23.35
C ALA A 402 14.88 -11.33 21.94
N TRP A 403 14.62 -12.12 20.89
CA TRP A 403 14.95 -11.75 19.52
C TRP A 403 13.89 -10.80 18.96
N ARG A 404 14.26 -9.53 18.77
CA ARG A 404 13.45 -8.50 18.13
C ARG A 404 14.32 -7.78 17.10
N PRO A 405 14.16 -8.03 15.78
CA PRO A 405 14.96 -7.36 14.77
C PRO A 405 14.51 -5.90 14.66
N TRP A 406 15.22 -4.96 15.29
CA TRP A 406 15.04 -3.53 15.05
C TRP A 406 16.40 -2.83 15.07
N ILE A 407 16.66 -2.10 13.97
CA ILE A 407 17.83 -1.27 13.63
C ILE A 407 18.16 -0.30 14.78
N CYS A 408 19.35 0.29 14.98
CA CYS A 408 19.94 1.09 16.09
C CYS A 408 20.99 2.04 15.49
N ASP A 409 20.86 3.37 15.58
CA ASP A 409 21.83 4.33 15.05
C ASP A 409 22.24 5.38 16.07
N PRO A 410 23.51 5.43 16.51
CA PRO A 410 23.95 6.32 17.57
C PRO A 410 24.48 7.67 17.06
N SER A 411 24.42 7.99 15.76
CA SER A 411 24.57 9.39 15.31
C SER A 411 23.26 10.16 15.48
N VAL A 412 22.15 9.42 15.58
CA VAL A 412 20.78 9.80 15.94
C VAL A 412 20.50 9.27 17.35
N GLY A 413 21.06 9.95 18.35
CA GLY A 413 21.14 9.50 19.76
C GLY A 413 20.14 8.44 20.23
N ASP A 414 20.66 7.28 20.63
CA ASP A 414 19.99 6.10 21.24
C ASP A 414 18.74 5.54 20.54
N ALA A 415 18.47 5.93 19.29
CA ALA A 415 17.35 5.45 18.52
C ALA A 415 17.73 4.33 17.57
N CYS A 416 16.72 3.66 17.06
CA CYS A 416 16.83 2.41 16.39
C CYS A 416 16.31 2.48 14.94
N VAL A 417 17.23 2.69 13.96
CA VAL A 417 16.99 3.38 12.67
C VAL A 417 16.05 2.68 11.69
N GLN A 418 14.89 3.29 11.43
CA GLN A 418 14.34 3.31 10.08
C GLN A 418 14.55 4.68 9.39
N ASP A 419 15.52 5.51 9.84
CA ASP A 419 15.59 6.93 9.44
C ASP A 419 16.53 7.31 8.29
N SER A 420 17.26 6.40 7.63
CA SER A 420 18.22 6.82 6.59
C SER A 420 17.63 7.06 5.20
N GLU A 421 16.37 6.70 4.92
CA GLU A 421 15.73 6.94 3.61
C GLU A 421 15.35 8.42 3.38
N LYS A 422 15.40 9.24 4.45
CA LYS A 422 15.04 10.67 4.41
C LYS A 422 16.08 11.55 3.72
N GLU A 423 17.36 11.17 3.70
CA GLU A 423 18.44 12.06 3.23
C GLU A 423 18.76 11.94 1.72
N GLU A 424 18.62 10.74 1.14
CA GLU A 424 18.74 10.56 -0.32
C GLU A 424 17.53 11.13 -1.06
N MET A 425 16.35 10.96 -0.47
CA MET A 425 15.11 11.56 -0.96
C MET A 425 15.14 13.09 -0.82
N GLY A 426 15.79 13.64 0.21
CA GLY A 426 16.01 15.09 0.35
C GLY A 426 16.87 15.71 -0.76
N ARG A 427 17.92 15.01 -1.23
CA ARG A 427 18.77 15.47 -2.35
C ARG A 427 18.07 15.37 -3.71
N ALA A 428 17.33 14.29 -3.94
CA ALA A 428 16.47 14.15 -5.12
C ALA A 428 15.32 15.18 -5.14
N THR A 429 14.75 15.49 -3.97
CA THR A 429 13.67 16.48 -3.79
C THR A 429 14.17 17.91 -4.03
N GLN A 430 15.40 18.26 -3.63
CA GLN A 430 15.98 19.57 -3.94
C GLN A 430 16.28 19.75 -5.44
N ALA A 431 16.76 18.70 -6.13
CA ALA A 431 16.98 18.75 -7.58
C ALA A 431 15.65 18.89 -8.35
N LEU A 432 14.61 18.16 -7.93
CA LEU A 432 13.26 18.24 -8.48
C LEU A 432 12.56 19.58 -8.17
N GLN A 433 12.75 20.16 -6.98
CA GLN A 433 12.22 21.48 -6.63
C GLN A 433 12.81 22.60 -7.51
N GLN A 434 14.07 22.45 -7.93
CA GLN A 434 14.73 23.41 -8.80
C GLN A 434 14.23 23.30 -10.25
N GLU A 435 14.08 22.09 -10.80
CA GLU A 435 13.45 21.88 -12.12
C GLU A 435 11.97 22.31 -12.17
N VAL A 436 11.22 22.07 -11.09
CA VAL A 436 9.82 22.50 -10.97
C VAL A 436 9.69 24.03 -10.89
N GLY A 437 10.62 24.71 -10.21
CA GLY A 437 10.67 26.16 -10.17
C GLY A 437 10.94 26.78 -11.55
N ASP A 438 11.86 26.20 -12.31
CA ASP A 438 12.18 26.65 -13.68
C ASP A 438 11.00 26.41 -14.64
N GLU A 439 10.29 25.29 -14.51
CA GLU A 439 9.13 24.99 -15.35
C GLU A 439 7.88 25.81 -14.96
N GLN A 440 7.69 26.13 -13.66
CA GLN A 440 6.65 27.06 -13.19
C GLN A 440 6.85 28.49 -13.71
N ALA A 441 8.10 28.95 -13.80
CA ALA A 441 8.42 30.24 -14.43
C ALA A 441 8.07 30.24 -15.92
N ARG A 442 8.32 29.12 -16.63
CA ARG A 442 7.99 28.95 -18.05
C ARG A 442 6.47 28.91 -18.29
N VAL A 443 5.73 28.19 -17.45
CA VAL A 443 4.25 28.11 -17.50
C VAL A 443 3.61 29.46 -17.18
N THR A 444 4.17 30.23 -16.26
CA THR A 444 3.68 31.59 -15.95
C THR A 444 3.84 32.53 -17.15
N GLY A 445 4.97 32.47 -17.86
CA GLY A 445 5.18 33.22 -19.10
C GLY A 445 4.23 32.80 -20.24
N LEU A 446 3.87 31.52 -20.32
CA LEU A 446 2.90 31.01 -21.29
C LEU A 446 1.46 31.48 -20.98
N ARG A 447 1.04 31.47 -19.71
CA ARG A 447 -0.27 31.99 -19.26
C ARG A 447 -0.42 33.48 -19.52
N GLN A 448 0.67 34.25 -19.40
CA GLN A 448 0.64 35.68 -19.70
C GLN A 448 0.44 35.94 -21.19
N ARG A 449 1.08 35.14 -22.07
CA ARG A 449 0.85 35.16 -23.52
C ARG A 449 -0.54 34.68 -23.93
N GLU A 450 -1.08 33.69 -23.23
CA GLU A 450 -2.46 33.21 -23.42
C GLU A 450 -3.48 34.31 -23.09
N ALA A 451 -3.29 35.03 -21.97
CA ALA A 451 -4.15 36.16 -21.61
C ALA A 451 -4.06 37.31 -22.62
N GLU A 452 -2.87 37.61 -23.16
CA GLU A 452 -2.69 38.59 -24.23
C GLU A 452 -3.41 38.18 -25.53
N LEU A 453 -3.35 36.89 -25.89
CA LEU A 453 -4.05 36.32 -27.04
C LEU A 453 -5.57 36.35 -26.86
N GLN A 454 -6.08 35.96 -25.68
CA GLN A 454 -7.52 36.03 -25.38
C GLN A 454 -8.04 37.47 -25.42
N ALA A 455 -7.27 38.44 -24.91
CA ALA A 455 -7.60 39.86 -25.02
C ALA A 455 -7.53 40.39 -26.46
N ALA A 456 -6.70 39.80 -27.32
CA ALA A 456 -6.68 40.12 -28.75
C ALA A 456 -7.90 39.53 -29.49
N VAL A 457 -8.27 38.28 -29.18
CA VAL A 457 -9.46 37.62 -29.73
C VAL A 457 -10.74 38.37 -29.34
N ALA A 458 -10.90 38.74 -28.07
CA ALA A 458 -12.07 39.51 -27.62
C ALA A 458 -12.19 40.87 -28.33
N ARG A 459 -11.06 41.52 -28.64
CA ARG A 459 -11.05 42.78 -29.43
C ARG A 459 -11.49 42.56 -30.87
N LEU A 460 -11.06 41.46 -31.49
CA LEU A 460 -11.47 41.10 -32.86
C LEU A 460 -12.95 40.71 -32.93
N GLU A 461 -13.46 39.98 -31.94
CA GLU A 461 -14.87 39.63 -31.83
C GLU A 461 -15.76 40.86 -31.64
N ALA A 462 -15.34 41.80 -30.78
CA ALA A 462 -16.05 43.07 -30.60
C ALA A 462 -16.05 43.92 -31.88
N GLN A 463 -14.94 43.94 -32.63
CA GLN A 463 -14.85 44.61 -33.93
C GLN A 463 -15.79 43.97 -34.95
N ALA A 464 -15.82 42.63 -35.04
CA ALA A 464 -16.69 41.90 -35.94
C ALA A 464 -18.18 42.10 -35.63
N ALA A 465 -18.54 42.17 -34.35
CA ALA A 465 -19.91 42.48 -33.91
C ALA A 465 -20.32 43.91 -34.31
N ALA A 466 -19.43 44.89 -34.15
CA ALA A 466 -19.69 46.28 -34.55
C ALA A 466 -19.84 46.42 -36.08
N ASP A 467 -19.05 45.71 -36.87
CA ASP A 467 -19.13 45.72 -38.33
C ASP A 467 -20.40 45.03 -38.87
N ALA A 468 -20.86 43.99 -38.18
CA ALA A 468 -22.13 43.32 -38.47
C ALA A 468 -23.34 44.24 -38.20
N ASP A 469 -23.32 44.98 -37.09
CA ASP A 469 -24.40 45.91 -36.71
C ASP A 469 -24.45 47.13 -37.66
N ALA A 470 -23.27 47.66 -38.05
CA ALA A 470 -23.16 48.71 -39.08
C ALA A 470 -23.62 48.24 -40.47
N SER A 471 -23.55 46.94 -40.76
CA SER A 471 -24.07 46.34 -42.01
C SER A 471 -25.58 46.14 -41.95
N ALA A 472 -26.11 45.70 -40.81
CA ALA A 472 -27.56 45.56 -40.58
C ALA A 472 -28.28 46.92 -40.67
N GLN A 473 -27.71 47.98 -40.10
CA GLN A 473 -28.27 49.34 -40.18
C GLN A 473 -28.28 49.88 -41.63
N ARG A 474 -27.28 49.54 -42.44
CA ARG A 474 -27.24 49.92 -43.88
C ARG A 474 -28.30 49.19 -44.71
N VAL A 475 -28.59 47.93 -44.39
CA VAL A 475 -29.68 47.16 -45.02
C VAL A 475 -31.04 47.73 -44.63
N HIS A 476 -31.23 48.12 -43.36
CA HIS A 476 -32.48 48.72 -42.89
C HIS A 476 -32.76 50.08 -43.56
N GLN A 477 -31.75 50.94 -43.69
CA GLN A 477 -31.86 52.23 -44.39
C GLN A 477 -32.10 52.09 -45.91
N ALA A 478 -31.72 50.97 -46.52
CA ALA A 478 -31.99 50.68 -47.94
C ALA A 478 -33.45 50.25 -48.19
N VAL A 479 -34.10 49.65 -47.18
CA VAL A 479 -35.50 49.21 -47.24
C VAL A 479 -36.47 50.39 -47.05
N ASP A 480 -36.08 51.43 -46.30
CA ASP A 480 -36.93 52.61 -46.04
C ASP A 480 -36.98 53.64 -47.19
N ARG A 481 -36.23 53.45 -48.28
CA ARG A 481 -36.10 54.47 -49.35
C ARG A 481 -36.72 54.17 -50.70
N LYS A 482 -37.48 53.09 -50.90
CA LYS A 482 -38.17 52.87 -52.20
C LYS A 482 -39.57 52.28 -52.08
N ASN A 483 -40.50 53.00 -52.71
CA ASN A 483 -41.90 52.68 -52.90
C ASN A 483 -42.14 51.27 -53.45
N LEU A 484 -43.04 50.58 -52.75
CA LEU A 484 -44.10 49.68 -53.20
C LEU A 484 -44.25 49.55 -54.74
N VAL A 485 -43.98 48.36 -55.27
CA VAL A 485 -44.79 47.57 -56.22
C VAL A 485 -43.93 46.35 -56.64
N VAL A 486 -44.58 45.20 -56.79
CA VAL A 486 -44.01 43.85 -57.06
C VAL A 486 -43.68 43.03 -55.79
N VAL A 487 -44.72 42.80 -54.98
CA VAL A 487 -44.77 41.75 -53.94
C VAL A 487 -45.51 40.48 -54.42
N LEU A 488 -45.88 40.34 -55.70
CA LEU A 488 -46.84 39.28 -56.09
C LEU A 488 -46.51 38.44 -57.33
N ALA A 489 -45.24 38.33 -57.75
CA ALA A 489 -44.91 37.48 -58.91
C ALA A 489 -43.61 36.66 -58.83
N LEU A 490 -42.95 36.54 -57.68
CA LEU A 490 -41.73 35.70 -57.53
C LEU A 490 -41.75 34.79 -56.29
N GLY A 491 -42.93 34.32 -55.89
CA GLY A 491 -43.11 33.30 -54.85
C GLY A 491 -42.73 31.87 -55.23
N VAL A 492 -42.07 31.63 -56.37
CA VAL A 492 -41.70 30.28 -56.85
C VAL A 492 -40.23 30.16 -57.27
N ALA A 493 -39.39 31.18 -57.05
CA ALA A 493 -37.97 31.14 -57.45
C ALA A 493 -36.97 31.43 -56.31
N SER A 494 -37.37 31.26 -55.05
CA SER A 494 -36.47 31.45 -53.87
C SER A 494 -36.19 30.17 -53.09
N GLY A 495 -36.61 29.01 -53.62
CA GLY A 495 -36.22 27.68 -53.11
C GLY A 495 -34.82 27.22 -53.54
N CYS A 496 -34.08 27.99 -54.36
CA CYS A 496 -32.78 27.56 -54.89
C CYS A 496 -31.56 28.44 -54.52
N VAL A 497 -31.71 29.50 -53.70
CA VAL A 497 -30.57 30.38 -53.33
C VAL A 497 -30.15 30.24 -51.87
N LEU A 498 -31.01 29.72 -50.98
CA LEU A 498 -30.62 29.35 -49.61
C LEU A 498 -29.77 28.06 -49.54
N GLY A 499 -29.67 27.30 -50.64
CA GLY A 499 -28.76 26.17 -50.77
C GLY A 499 -27.32 26.55 -51.15
N PHE A 500 -27.06 27.78 -51.61
CA PHE A 500 -25.74 28.17 -52.13
C PHE A 500 -24.86 28.95 -51.14
N LEU A 501 -25.40 29.50 -50.05
CA LEU A 501 -24.59 30.14 -49.00
C LEU A 501 -24.08 29.16 -47.92
N ALA A 502 -24.71 27.98 -47.80
CA ALA A 502 -24.20 26.89 -46.96
C ALA A 502 -22.94 26.21 -47.55
N ALA A 503 -22.69 26.34 -48.86
CA ALA A 503 -21.53 25.75 -49.53
C ALA A 503 -20.25 26.61 -49.48
N ALA A 504 -20.35 27.92 -49.20
CA ALA A 504 -19.18 28.80 -49.19
C ALA A 504 -18.41 28.80 -47.86
N VAL A 505 -19.09 28.55 -46.72
CA VAL A 505 -18.44 28.46 -45.39
C VAL A 505 -17.73 27.12 -45.19
N PHE A 506 -18.19 26.05 -45.87
CA PHE A 506 -17.51 24.76 -45.90
C PHE A 506 -16.19 24.76 -46.72
N LEU A 507 -16.00 25.73 -47.62
CA LEU A 507 -14.81 25.78 -48.48
C LEU A 507 -13.61 26.59 -47.92
N GLN A 508 -13.74 27.33 -46.82
CA GLN A 508 -12.62 28.10 -46.24
C GLN A 508 -11.93 27.47 -45.03
N CYS A 509 -12.56 26.53 -44.32
CA CYS A 509 -11.88 25.77 -43.26
C CYS A 509 -11.02 24.60 -43.80
N SER A 510 -11.17 24.26 -45.09
CA SER A 510 -10.41 23.19 -45.76
C SER A 510 -9.03 23.62 -46.30
N TRP A 511 -8.59 24.87 -46.03
CA TRP A 511 -7.32 25.40 -46.54
C TRP A 511 -6.19 25.53 -45.50
N ALA A 512 -6.48 25.38 -44.20
CA ALA A 512 -5.45 25.39 -43.14
C ALA A 512 -4.95 23.98 -42.73
N ALA A 513 -5.72 22.93 -43.03
CA ALA A 513 -5.37 21.55 -42.70
C ALA A 513 -4.37 20.90 -43.67
N ALA A 514 -4.11 21.52 -44.84
CA ALA A 514 -3.32 20.94 -45.92
C ALA A 514 -1.79 21.18 -45.84
N HIS A 515 -1.26 21.83 -44.79
CA HIS A 515 0.18 22.13 -44.71
C HIS A 515 0.99 21.39 -43.65
N LEU A 516 0.41 20.50 -42.83
CA LEU A 516 1.16 19.79 -41.77
C LEU A 516 1.25 18.25 -41.89
N ALA A 517 0.56 17.62 -42.84
CA ALA A 517 0.58 16.15 -43.03
C ALA A 517 1.38 15.68 -44.26
N ALA A 518 2.45 16.40 -44.62
CA ALA A 518 3.41 16.00 -45.65
C ALA A 518 4.77 15.65 -45.04
N ALA A 519 4.80 14.63 -44.19
CA ALA A 519 6.03 13.90 -43.87
C ALA A 519 5.67 12.48 -43.39
N ALA A 520 6.21 11.48 -44.09
CA ALA A 520 6.21 10.05 -43.78
C ALA A 520 4.99 9.20 -44.20
N GLY A 521 4.87 8.97 -45.53
CA GLY A 521 4.60 7.61 -46.05
C GLY A 521 5.84 6.72 -45.86
N ALA A 522 5.88 5.42 -46.16
CA ALA A 522 5.07 4.46 -46.92
C ALA A 522 5.55 3.06 -46.45
N ALA A 523 4.82 1.94 -46.53
CA ALA A 523 4.48 1.15 -47.72
C ALA A 523 3.78 -0.15 -47.22
N THR A 524 2.51 -0.43 -47.56
CA THR A 524 2.02 -1.34 -48.64
C THR A 524 2.49 -2.82 -48.50
N LEU A 525 1.69 -3.90 -48.57
CA LEU A 525 0.44 -4.22 -49.29
C LEU A 525 -0.23 -5.51 -48.72
N SER A 526 -1.55 -5.59 -48.93
CA SER A 526 -2.62 -6.61 -48.69
C SER A 526 -2.43 -8.01 -49.36
N PRO A 527 -3.43 -8.97 -49.46
CA PRO A 527 -4.83 -9.04 -48.92
C PRO A 527 -5.32 -10.43 -48.41
N ARG A 528 -6.50 -10.50 -47.74
CA ARG A 528 -7.73 -11.23 -48.18
C ARG A 528 -8.79 -11.43 -47.04
N PHE A 529 -10.03 -10.96 -47.33
CA PHE A 529 -11.40 -11.41 -46.97
C PHE A 529 -11.69 -11.96 -45.54
N SER A 530 -12.79 -11.69 -44.83
CA SER A 530 -14.10 -11.05 -45.09
C SER A 530 -14.94 -11.09 -43.81
N GLY A 531 -15.81 -10.08 -43.55
CA GLY A 531 -17.07 -10.28 -42.81
C GLY A 531 -17.44 -9.30 -41.68
N CYS A 532 -18.58 -8.64 -41.86
CA CYS A 532 -19.51 -8.03 -40.87
C CYS A 532 -19.26 -6.66 -40.22
N GLN A 533 -19.87 -5.65 -40.87
CA GLN A 533 -20.84 -4.66 -40.35
C GLN A 533 -20.55 -3.82 -39.07
N ALA A 534 -20.22 -2.56 -39.36
CA ALA A 534 -20.83 -1.32 -38.86
C ALA A 534 -20.74 -0.98 -37.36
N VAL A 535 -19.61 -0.38 -36.99
CA VAL A 535 -19.48 0.64 -35.94
C VAL A 535 -19.20 1.96 -36.66
N LEU A 536 -19.98 3.02 -36.38
CA LEU A 536 -19.75 4.36 -36.91
C LEU A 536 -19.39 5.32 -35.75
N PHE A 537 -18.10 5.70 -35.75
CA PHE A 537 -17.41 6.90 -35.23
C PHE A 537 -17.51 7.18 -33.72
N ASP A 538 -16.45 7.18 -32.90
CA ASP A 538 -15.05 7.63 -33.02
C ASP A 538 -14.85 9.10 -33.46
N GLU A 539 -14.46 9.94 -32.51
CA GLU A 539 -13.49 11.01 -32.76
C GLU A 539 -12.40 10.96 -31.66
N GLN A 540 -11.22 10.55 -32.10
CA GLN A 540 -9.98 10.39 -31.36
C GLN A 540 -9.44 11.72 -30.83
N ARG A 541 -8.86 11.66 -29.63
CA ARG A 541 -7.46 12.08 -29.44
C ARG A 541 -6.72 11.07 -28.58
N THR A 542 -5.99 10.20 -29.25
CA THR A 542 -4.75 9.58 -28.79
C THR A 542 -3.61 10.08 -29.66
N GLU A 543 -2.70 10.85 -29.09
CA GLU A 543 -1.26 10.91 -29.39
C GLU A 543 -0.62 11.34 -28.05
N SER A 544 0.39 10.70 -27.45
CA SER A 544 1.43 9.81 -27.93
C SER A 544 1.85 8.86 -26.79
N LEU A 545 2.21 7.63 -27.15
CA LEU A 545 2.87 6.70 -26.24
C LEU A 545 4.32 7.14 -26.06
N GLY A 546 4.62 7.60 -24.85
CA GLY A 546 5.97 7.72 -24.30
C GLY A 546 5.87 7.60 -22.78
N ASN A 547 6.45 6.54 -22.21
CA ASN A 547 6.44 6.15 -20.80
C ASN A 547 5.09 5.67 -20.23
N GLY A 548 5.02 4.36 -19.99
CA GLY A 548 3.92 3.69 -19.30
C GLY A 548 3.79 4.13 -17.84
N ARG A 549 2.90 5.10 -17.58
CA ARG A 549 2.29 5.31 -16.27
C ARG A 549 0.77 5.28 -16.46
N ARG A 550 0.12 4.20 -16.01
CA ARG A 550 -1.34 4.22 -15.75
C ARG A 550 -1.60 5.09 -14.50
N PRO A 551 -2.76 5.77 -14.38
CA PRO A 551 -3.07 6.57 -13.18
C PRO A 551 -3.19 5.66 -11.96
N ARG A 552 -2.58 6.06 -10.83
CA ARG A 552 -2.64 5.35 -9.54
C ARG A 552 -4.05 5.52 -8.95
N GLN A 553 -4.82 4.44 -8.78
CA GLN A 553 -6.12 4.48 -8.07
C GLN A 553 -5.88 4.74 -6.58
N ARG A 554 -6.60 5.70 -6.00
CA ARG A 554 -6.46 6.20 -4.61
C ARG A 554 -7.66 5.87 -3.69
N VAL A 555 -8.69 5.22 -4.22
CA VAL A 555 -9.91 4.80 -3.50
C VAL A 555 -10.37 3.47 -4.10
N ALA A 556 -10.89 2.53 -3.29
CA ALA A 556 -11.15 1.16 -3.73
C ALA A 556 -12.11 1.06 -4.92
N PHE A 557 -13.13 1.92 -5.00
CA PHE A 557 -14.20 1.82 -6.00
C PHE A 557 -14.57 3.13 -6.72
N HIS A 558 -14.16 4.31 -6.21
CA HIS A 558 -14.54 5.63 -6.75
C HIS A 558 -16.04 5.68 -7.14
N ASP A 559 -16.37 6.06 -8.37
CA ASP A 559 -17.72 6.13 -8.91
C ASP A 559 -18.12 4.87 -9.69
N GLU A 560 -17.43 3.73 -9.49
CA GLU A 560 -17.71 2.43 -10.13
C GLU A 560 -18.59 1.51 -9.25
N ILE A 561 -19.36 2.08 -8.32
CA ILE A 561 -20.27 1.32 -7.44
C ILE A 561 -21.51 0.77 -8.18
N ASN A 562 -21.94 -0.43 -7.81
CA ASN A 562 -23.14 -1.08 -8.34
C ASN A 562 -23.81 -2.00 -7.30
N GLU A 563 -25.03 -2.45 -7.58
CA GLU A 563 -25.84 -3.24 -6.65
C GLU A 563 -25.16 -4.56 -6.22
N THR A 564 -24.52 -5.27 -7.16
CA THR A 564 -23.84 -6.53 -6.88
C THR A 564 -22.69 -6.32 -5.89
N LEU A 565 -21.82 -5.36 -6.17
CA LEU A 565 -20.69 -5.02 -5.31
C LEU A 565 -21.16 -4.70 -3.89
N ILE A 566 -22.21 -3.89 -3.76
CA ILE A 566 -22.68 -3.45 -2.44
C ILE A 566 -23.34 -4.60 -1.66
N LYS A 567 -24.04 -5.51 -2.34
CA LYS A 567 -24.56 -6.74 -1.72
C LYS A 567 -23.44 -7.66 -1.24
N GLU A 568 -22.41 -7.86 -2.06
CA GLU A 568 -21.22 -8.64 -1.69
C GLU A 568 -20.50 -8.03 -0.48
N THR A 569 -20.31 -6.70 -0.47
CA THR A 569 -19.74 -5.99 0.69
C THR A 569 -20.56 -6.23 1.94
N ALA A 570 -21.89 -6.19 1.86
CA ALA A 570 -22.76 -6.47 3.00
C ALA A 570 -22.65 -7.91 3.51
N ASP A 571 -22.50 -8.89 2.61
CA ASP A 571 -22.21 -10.27 2.98
C ASP A 571 -20.88 -10.40 3.72
N LEU A 572 -19.87 -9.65 3.29
CA LEU A 572 -18.54 -9.63 3.93
C LEU A 572 -18.54 -8.93 5.28
N VAL A 573 -19.29 -7.83 5.45
CA VAL A 573 -19.45 -7.18 6.77
C VAL A 573 -20.01 -8.16 7.81
N VAL A 574 -20.94 -9.03 7.40
CA VAL A 574 -21.48 -10.05 8.30
C VAL A 574 -20.51 -11.22 8.49
N SER A 575 -19.99 -11.80 7.41
CA SER A 575 -19.17 -13.01 7.49
C SER A 575 -17.80 -12.80 8.13
N LEU A 576 -17.23 -11.59 8.02
CA LEU A 576 -15.97 -11.21 8.67
C LEU A 576 -16.15 -10.78 10.13
N GLY A 577 -17.36 -10.77 10.67
CA GLY A 577 -17.64 -10.38 12.06
C GLY A 577 -17.62 -8.86 12.32
N LEU A 578 -17.59 -8.04 11.27
CA LEU A 578 -17.58 -6.56 11.42
C LEU A 578 -18.92 -6.06 11.97
N ARG A 579 -20.05 -6.68 11.59
CA ARG A 579 -21.36 -6.36 12.17
C ARG A 579 -21.37 -6.59 13.68
N GLU A 580 -20.89 -7.75 14.12
CA GLU A 580 -20.79 -8.13 15.53
C GLU A 580 -19.84 -7.21 16.31
N ALA A 581 -18.81 -6.69 15.64
CA ALA A 581 -17.91 -5.68 16.19
C ALA A 581 -18.55 -4.28 16.28
N GLY A 582 -19.66 -4.01 15.59
CA GLY A 582 -20.43 -2.76 15.66
C GLY A 582 -20.57 -1.99 14.35
N TYR A 583 -19.97 -2.46 13.25
CA TYR A 583 -20.11 -1.85 11.92
C TYR A 583 -21.45 -2.25 11.29
N ASN A 584 -22.49 -1.47 11.59
CA ASN A 584 -23.88 -1.80 11.24
C ASN A 584 -24.41 -1.05 10.00
N PHE A 585 -23.60 -0.21 9.35
CA PHE A 585 -23.98 0.57 8.18
C PHE A 585 -23.12 0.20 6.96
N VAL A 586 -23.74 0.14 5.79
CA VAL A 586 -23.07 0.09 4.48
C VAL A 586 -23.58 1.29 3.68
N ASN A 587 -22.67 2.19 3.28
CA ASN A 587 -23.04 3.46 2.68
C ASN A 587 -22.72 3.45 1.17
N LEU A 588 -23.69 3.88 0.38
CA LEU A 588 -23.47 4.27 -1.02
C LEU A 588 -22.90 5.69 -1.04
N ASP A 589 -21.61 5.83 -1.32
CA ASP A 589 -21.00 7.14 -1.60
C ASP A 589 -21.26 7.56 -3.06
N ASP A 590 -20.65 8.64 -3.52
CA ASP A 590 -20.92 9.23 -4.84
C ASP A 590 -20.88 8.22 -6.02
N GLY A 591 -21.71 8.45 -7.05
CA GLY A 591 -21.82 7.59 -8.24
C GLY A 591 -23.02 6.65 -8.31
N TRP A 592 -23.89 6.63 -7.30
CA TRP A 592 -25.12 5.81 -7.34
C TRP A 592 -26.26 6.45 -8.14
N ALA A 593 -26.32 7.79 -8.16
CA ALA A 593 -27.39 8.57 -8.77
C ALA A 593 -27.26 8.69 -10.29
N GLN A 594 -28.33 9.12 -10.98
CA GLN A 594 -28.24 9.57 -12.36
C GLN A 594 -27.52 10.92 -12.45
N ARG A 595 -26.83 11.17 -13.57
CA ARG A 595 -26.13 12.44 -13.80
C ARG A 595 -27.05 13.64 -14.03
N THR A 596 -28.29 13.40 -14.40
CA THR A 596 -29.25 14.45 -14.74
C THR A 596 -30.60 14.19 -14.09
N ARG A 597 -31.19 15.24 -13.49
CA ARG A 597 -32.56 15.22 -13.01
C ARG A 597 -33.54 15.42 -14.17
N ASN A 598 -34.65 14.68 -14.17
CA ASN A 598 -35.72 14.88 -15.13
C ASN A 598 -36.76 15.89 -14.60
N GLY A 599 -36.52 17.18 -14.84
CA GLY A 599 -37.41 18.25 -14.39
C GLY A 599 -37.49 18.32 -12.86
N SER A 600 -38.71 18.38 -12.31
CA SER A 600 -38.96 18.44 -10.86
C SER A 600 -39.18 17.09 -10.19
N GLN A 601 -38.78 16.00 -10.84
CA GLN A 601 -38.85 14.66 -10.25
C GLN A 601 -37.84 14.52 -9.10
N PRO A 602 -38.12 13.66 -8.10
CA PRO A 602 -37.13 13.28 -7.10
C PRO A 602 -35.86 12.69 -7.73
N ILE A 603 -34.77 12.68 -6.97
CA ILE A 603 -33.49 12.09 -7.35
C ILE A 603 -33.67 10.61 -7.72
N MET A 604 -33.05 10.19 -8.82
CA MET A 604 -33.14 8.83 -9.33
C MET A 604 -31.79 8.12 -9.28
N TYR A 605 -31.81 6.83 -8.98
CA TYR A 605 -30.64 5.96 -9.05
C TYR A 605 -30.31 5.59 -10.51
N ASN A 606 -29.06 5.22 -10.77
CA ASN A 606 -28.66 4.68 -12.04
C ASN A 606 -29.21 3.25 -12.21
N GLU A 607 -30.26 3.09 -13.02
CA GLU A 607 -30.96 1.81 -13.22
C GLU A 607 -30.07 0.71 -13.81
N THR A 608 -29.03 1.08 -14.58
CA THR A 608 -28.06 0.10 -15.09
C THR A 608 -27.18 -0.46 -13.98
N ARG A 609 -26.81 0.38 -13.00
CA ARG A 609 -25.96 -0.01 -11.86
C ARG A 609 -26.77 -0.66 -10.73
N PHE A 610 -28.04 -0.27 -10.60
CA PHE A 610 -28.96 -0.77 -9.58
C PHE A 610 -30.25 -1.30 -10.23
N PRO A 611 -30.18 -2.42 -10.97
CA PRO A 611 -31.30 -2.92 -11.77
C PRO A 611 -32.53 -3.32 -10.95
N ASN A 612 -32.37 -3.66 -9.67
CA ASN A 612 -33.52 -3.94 -8.79
C ASN A 612 -33.94 -2.73 -7.93
N GLY A 613 -33.25 -1.60 -8.09
CA GLY A 613 -33.50 -0.36 -7.37
C GLY A 613 -33.01 -0.33 -5.92
N ILE A 614 -32.92 0.89 -5.38
CA ILE A 614 -32.38 1.13 -4.03
C ILE A 614 -33.26 0.53 -2.93
N ARG A 615 -34.59 0.45 -3.14
CA ARG A 615 -35.48 -0.18 -2.16
C ARG A 615 -35.16 -1.66 -1.95
N ALA A 616 -34.95 -2.41 -3.04
CA ALA A 616 -34.59 -3.83 -2.94
C ALA A 616 -33.22 -4.01 -2.29
N LEU A 617 -32.29 -3.07 -2.51
CA LEU A 617 -31.00 -3.05 -1.84
C LEU A 617 -31.13 -2.77 -0.33
N ALA A 618 -31.98 -1.82 0.07
CA ALA A 618 -32.25 -1.54 1.48
C ALA A 618 -32.88 -2.75 2.19
N ASP A 619 -33.89 -3.37 1.56
CA ASP A 619 -34.53 -4.58 2.10
C ASP A 619 -33.49 -5.72 2.26
N TYR A 620 -32.52 -5.84 1.34
CA TYR A 620 -31.40 -6.79 1.45
C TYR A 620 -30.48 -6.49 2.65
N MET A 621 -30.14 -5.22 2.88
CA MET A 621 -29.35 -4.80 4.05
C MET A 621 -30.08 -5.13 5.35
N HIS A 622 -31.36 -4.76 5.44
CA HIS A 622 -32.17 -4.98 6.63
C HIS A 622 -32.35 -6.48 6.94
N ALA A 623 -32.50 -7.32 5.91
CA ALA A 623 -32.57 -8.77 6.08
C ALA A 623 -31.28 -9.37 6.70
N LYS A 624 -30.14 -8.68 6.56
CA LYS A 624 -28.86 -9.03 7.20
C LYS A 624 -28.64 -8.32 8.52
N GLY A 625 -29.62 -7.58 9.05
CA GLY A 625 -29.45 -6.77 10.26
C GLY A 625 -28.47 -5.61 10.08
N LEU A 626 -28.19 -5.20 8.84
CA LEU A 626 -27.41 -4.02 8.50
C LEU A 626 -28.36 -2.86 8.13
N LYS A 627 -27.80 -1.65 8.03
CA LYS A 627 -28.49 -0.42 7.64
C LYS A 627 -27.87 0.15 6.36
N LEU A 628 -28.71 0.73 5.50
CA LEU A 628 -28.26 1.33 4.24
C LEU A 628 -28.06 2.84 4.40
N GLY A 629 -26.85 3.32 4.11
CA GLY A 629 -26.56 4.74 3.94
C GLY A 629 -26.55 5.16 2.47
N ILE A 630 -26.87 6.42 2.21
CA ILE A 630 -26.82 7.03 0.87
C ILE A 630 -26.15 8.41 0.92
N TYR A 631 -25.70 8.88 -0.23
CA TYR A 631 -24.97 10.13 -0.40
C TYR A 631 -25.73 11.13 -1.27
N SER A 632 -25.69 12.41 -0.91
CA SER A 632 -26.07 13.53 -1.79
C SER A 632 -25.33 14.80 -1.38
N ASP A 633 -25.65 15.92 -2.02
CA ASP A 633 -25.01 17.21 -1.79
C ASP A 633 -26.03 18.32 -1.59
N SER A 634 -25.62 19.31 -0.80
CA SER A 634 -26.29 20.59 -0.61
C SER A 634 -26.12 21.56 -1.77
N GLY A 635 -25.50 21.12 -2.87
CA GLY A 635 -25.40 21.86 -4.12
C GLY A 635 -26.29 21.31 -5.22
N ASN A 636 -26.09 21.87 -6.43
CA ASN A 636 -26.87 21.46 -7.60
C ASN A 636 -26.33 20.16 -8.25
N GLN A 637 -25.09 19.80 -7.92
CA GLN A 637 -24.46 18.55 -8.32
C GLN A 637 -23.63 17.98 -7.16
N THR A 638 -23.43 16.66 -7.18
CA THR A 638 -22.53 16.02 -6.24
C THR A 638 -21.07 16.29 -6.56
N CYS A 639 -20.15 15.98 -5.66
CA CYS A 639 -18.71 16.19 -5.89
C CYS A 639 -18.19 15.56 -7.21
N ALA A 640 -18.69 14.39 -7.63
CA ALA A 640 -18.37 13.72 -8.90
C ALA A 640 -19.31 14.10 -10.06
N GLY A 641 -20.14 15.13 -9.89
CA GLY A 641 -21.00 15.69 -10.94
C GLY A 641 -22.26 14.86 -11.23
N TYR A 642 -22.81 14.17 -10.22
CA TYR A 642 -24.12 13.53 -10.30
C TYR A 642 -25.24 14.45 -9.80
N THR A 643 -26.50 14.06 -9.95
CA THR A 643 -27.64 14.85 -9.46
C THR A 643 -27.58 14.99 -7.94
N ALA A 644 -27.74 16.22 -7.43
CA ALA A 644 -27.81 16.52 -6.00
C ALA A 644 -29.15 17.15 -5.60
N SER A 645 -29.29 17.56 -4.33
CA SER A 645 -30.59 17.81 -3.69
C SER A 645 -30.95 19.28 -3.50
N LEU A 646 -30.09 20.25 -3.85
CA LEU A 646 -30.39 21.67 -3.63
C LEU A 646 -31.68 22.10 -4.34
N GLY A 647 -32.66 22.59 -3.57
CA GLY A 647 -33.98 23.00 -4.05
C GLY A 647 -34.98 21.87 -4.26
N TYR A 648 -34.59 20.62 -4.01
CA TYR A 648 -35.42 19.41 -4.12
C TYR A 648 -35.40 18.58 -2.82
N GLU A 649 -35.00 19.20 -1.70
CA GLU A 649 -34.70 18.48 -0.46
C GLU A 649 -35.92 17.68 0.03
N LYS A 650 -37.13 18.23 -0.11
CA LYS A 650 -38.39 17.57 0.31
C LYS A 650 -38.68 16.33 -0.53
N GLU A 651 -38.59 16.47 -1.84
CA GLU A 651 -38.84 15.40 -2.81
C GLU A 651 -37.82 14.27 -2.62
N ASP A 652 -36.54 14.63 -2.48
CA ASP A 652 -35.45 13.67 -2.36
C ASP A 652 -35.47 12.97 -0.99
N ALA A 653 -35.71 13.69 0.10
CA ALA A 653 -35.86 13.09 1.42
C ALA A 653 -37.04 12.09 1.46
N ALA A 654 -38.19 12.45 0.87
CA ALA A 654 -39.32 11.54 0.75
C ALA A 654 -38.98 10.29 -0.07
N GLN A 655 -38.17 10.46 -1.13
CA GLN A 655 -37.70 9.34 -1.97
C GLN A 655 -36.75 8.41 -1.20
N PHE A 656 -35.79 8.95 -0.45
CA PHE A 656 -34.89 8.17 0.42
C PHE A 656 -35.68 7.39 1.48
N ALA A 657 -36.67 8.04 2.10
CA ALA A 657 -37.53 7.38 3.08
C ALA A 657 -38.37 6.25 2.45
N ALA A 658 -38.90 6.46 1.24
CA ALA A 658 -39.64 5.44 0.50
C ALA A 658 -38.77 4.24 0.11
N TRP A 659 -37.50 4.47 -0.19
CA TRP A 659 -36.51 3.40 -0.43
C TRP A 659 -36.04 2.70 0.85
N GLY A 660 -36.36 3.22 2.04
CA GLY A 660 -35.94 2.60 3.30
C GLY A 660 -34.48 2.89 3.66
N VAL A 661 -33.91 4.00 3.18
CA VAL A 661 -32.57 4.46 3.58
C VAL A 661 -32.55 4.80 5.07
N ASP A 662 -31.44 4.53 5.74
CA ASP A 662 -31.26 4.71 7.20
C ASP A 662 -30.26 5.83 7.55
N LEU A 663 -29.44 6.26 6.59
CA LEU A 663 -28.43 7.29 6.79
C LEU A 663 -28.29 8.13 5.51
N LEU A 664 -28.20 9.45 5.66
CA LEU A 664 -27.80 10.37 4.60
C LEU A 664 -26.47 11.04 4.95
N LYS A 665 -25.44 10.83 4.13
CA LYS A 665 -24.24 11.68 4.08
C LYS A 665 -24.52 12.81 3.09
N TYR A 666 -24.32 14.05 3.52
CA TYR A 666 -24.69 15.24 2.75
C TYR A 666 -23.50 16.19 2.64
N ASP A 667 -22.96 16.33 1.44
CA ASP A 667 -21.77 17.14 1.18
C ASP A 667 -22.12 18.57 0.73
N ASN A 668 -21.11 19.36 0.39
CA ASN A 668 -21.22 20.79 0.10
C ASN A 668 -20.49 21.18 -1.21
N CYS A 669 -20.47 20.28 -2.20
CA CYS A 669 -19.97 20.55 -3.55
C CYS A 669 -20.98 21.32 -4.40
N TRP A 670 -20.51 22.05 -5.42
CA TRP A 670 -21.34 22.78 -6.42
C TRP A 670 -22.47 23.63 -5.82
N THR A 671 -22.18 24.32 -4.73
CA THR A 671 -23.16 25.13 -4.01
C THR A 671 -23.31 26.54 -4.56
N VAL A 672 -24.39 27.20 -4.17
CA VAL A 672 -24.61 28.63 -4.41
C VAL A 672 -23.78 29.48 -3.44
N SER A 673 -23.51 30.72 -3.85
CA SER A 673 -22.83 31.71 -3.01
C SER A 673 -23.49 31.81 -1.63
N PRO A 674 -22.72 31.94 -0.53
CA PRO A 674 -23.27 32.17 0.81
C PRO A 674 -24.19 33.40 0.92
N GLU A 675 -24.08 34.34 -0.01
CA GLU A 675 -24.96 35.53 -0.13
C GLU A 675 -26.37 35.17 -0.58
N VAL A 676 -26.52 34.08 -1.35
CA VAL A 676 -27.81 33.57 -1.83
C VAL A 676 -28.44 32.68 -0.76
N MET A 677 -27.66 31.75 -0.21
CA MET A 677 -28.09 30.84 0.84
C MET A 677 -26.88 30.42 1.66
N THR A 678 -26.95 30.60 2.98
CA THR A 678 -25.85 30.24 3.88
C THR A 678 -25.64 28.72 3.90
N VAL A 679 -24.41 28.29 4.22
CA VAL A 679 -24.07 26.86 4.38
C VAL A 679 -25.05 26.20 5.35
N GLN A 680 -25.21 26.76 6.56
CA GLN A 680 -26.14 26.28 7.57
C GLN A 680 -27.57 26.15 7.05
N ALA A 681 -28.10 27.15 6.34
CA ALA A 681 -29.48 27.11 5.84
C ALA A 681 -29.72 25.92 4.88
N ARG A 682 -28.70 25.55 4.07
CA ARG A 682 -28.82 24.40 3.15
C ARG A 682 -28.92 23.08 3.89
N PHE A 683 -28.13 22.91 4.95
CA PHE A 683 -28.20 21.73 5.79
C PHE A 683 -29.49 21.67 6.61
N GLU A 684 -29.99 22.81 7.10
CA GLU A 684 -31.29 22.92 7.79
C GLU A 684 -32.47 22.58 6.87
N ALA A 685 -32.43 22.99 5.60
CA ALA A 685 -33.47 22.63 4.63
C ALA A 685 -33.60 21.12 4.46
N MET A 686 -32.46 20.42 4.32
CA MET A 686 -32.46 18.96 4.22
C MET A 686 -32.84 18.29 5.56
N ARG A 687 -32.41 18.80 6.72
CA ARG A 687 -32.89 18.32 8.03
C ARG A 687 -34.42 18.36 8.10
N ASP A 688 -35.01 19.51 7.77
CA ASP A 688 -36.46 19.71 7.87
C ASP A 688 -37.20 18.78 6.91
N ALA A 689 -36.64 18.56 5.71
CA ALA A 689 -37.15 17.59 4.76
C ALA A 689 -37.08 16.14 5.29
N LEU A 690 -35.95 15.71 5.82
CA LEU A 690 -35.78 14.37 6.43
C LEU A 690 -36.76 14.15 7.58
N ASN A 691 -36.89 15.13 8.48
CA ASN A 691 -37.83 15.07 9.60
C ASN A 691 -39.28 14.98 9.14
N ALA A 692 -39.65 15.70 8.07
CA ALA A 692 -41.00 15.68 7.51
C ALA A 692 -41.41 14.31 6.95
N THR A 693 -40.46 13.44 6.62
CA THR A 693 -40.75 12.07 6.16
C THR A 693 -41.32 11.17 7.26
N GLY A 694 -41.05 11.48 8.52
CA GLY A 694 -41.38 10.63 9.67
C GLY A 694 -40.54 9.35 9.80
N ARG A 695 -39.58 9.11 8.89
CA ARG A 695 -38.60 8.02 9.00
C ARG A 695 -37.35 8.52 9.71
N ALA A 696 -36.91 7.82 10.75
CA ALA A 696 -35.63 8.10 11.38
C ALA A 696 -34.48 7.77 10.41
N MET A 697 -33.67 8.79 10.07
CA MET A 697 -32.46 8.67 9.26
C MET A 697 -31.32 9.39 9.96
N LEU A 698 -30.15 8.74 10.07
CA LEU A 698 -28.94 9.38 10.60
C LEU A 698 -28.46 10.41 9.59
N TYR A 699 -28.30 11.66 10.02
CA TYR A 699 -27.90 12.75 9.12
C TYR A 699 -26.45 13.16 9.38
N CYS A 700 -25.57 12.88 8.43
CA CYS A 700 -24.15 13.21 8.46
C CYS A 700 -23.87 14.41 7.54
N MET A 701 -23.49 15.54 8.12
CA MET A 701 -23.22 16.78 7.40
C MET A 701 -21.74 16.89 7.04
N CYS A 702 -21.42 17.32 5.83
CA CYS A 702 -20.05 17.51 5.39
C CYS A 702 -19.90 18.84 4.66
N GLU A 703 -19.25 19.79 5.33
CA GLU A 703 -18.81 21.04 4.73
C GLU A 703 -17.33 21.30 5.04
N TRP A 704 -16.59 20.23 5.30
CA TRP A 704 -15.15 20.18 5.55
C TRP A 704 -14.65 21.09 6.68
N GLY A 705 -15.50 21.40 7.66
CA GLY A 705 -15.18 22.27 8.80
C GLY A 705 -15.08 23.76 8.48
N VAL A 706 -15.37 24.17 7.24
CA VAL A 706 -15.10 25.53 6.72
C VAL A 706 -15.91 26.61 7.46
N SER A 707 -17.12 26.26 7.92
CA SER A 707 -18.03 27.17 8.64
C SER A 707 -18.15 26.88 10.14
N SER A 708 -17.17 26.17 10.72
CA SER A 708 -17.17 25.80 12.14
C SER A 708 -18.45 25.07 12.57
N PRO A 709 -18.74 23.89 11.98
CA PRO A 709 -20.04 23.24 12.06
C PRO A 709 -20.39 22.82 13.49
N TRP A 710 -19.40 22.55 14.33
CA TRP A 710 -19.58 22.25 15.75
C TRP A 710 -20.35 23.32 16.54
N LEU A 711 -20.47 24.56 16.03
CA LEU A 711 -21.24 25.63 16.67
C LEU A 711 -22.77 25.55 16.43
N TYR A 712 -23.21 24.86 15.38
CA TYR A 712 -24.63 24.83 14.99
C TYR A 712 -25.15 23.43 14.63
N ALA A 713 -24.29 22.53 14.16
CA ALA A 713 -24.67 21.25 13.57
C ALA A 713 -25.36 20.30 14.55
N GLN A 714 -25.17 20.45 15.87
CA GLN A 714 -25.91 19.68 16.88
C GLN A 714 -27.44 19.89 16.78
N GLN A 715 -27.89 21.05 16.29
CA GLN A 715 -29.31 21.35 16.06
C GLN A 715 -29.77 20.92 14.65
N VAL A 716 -28.86 20.41 13.84
CA VAL A 716 -29.08 20.16 12.41
C VAL A 716 -28.96 18.68 12.06
N GLY A 717 -27.82 18.06 12.36
CA GLY A 717 -27.53 16.67 12.06
C GLY A 717 -27.04 15.88 13.27
N ASN A 718 -26.70 14.61 13.04
CA ASN A 718 -26.23 13.68 14.06
C ASN A 718 -24.71 13.53 14.07
N SER A 719 -24.06 13.86 12.95
CA SER A 719 -22.61 13.89 12.81
C SER A 719 -22.23 14.99 11.84
N TRP A 720 -21.07 15.60 12.01
CA TRP A 720 -20.57 16.62 11.07
C TRP A 720 -19.07 16.53 10.88
N ARG A 721 -18.63 16.66 9.63
CA ARG A 721 -17.21 16.70 9.28
C ARG A 721 -16.56 17.97 9.86
N THR A 722 -15.51 17.81 10.64
CA THR A 722 -14.78 18.92 11.27
C THR A 722 -13.55 19.36 10.48
N THR A 723 -13.18 18.60 9.44
CA THR A 723 -11.89 18.71 8.73
C THR A 723 -12.03 18.48 7.22
N GLN A 724 -10.95 18.72 6.47
CA GLN A 724 -10.85 18.31 5.06
C GLN A 724 -10.71 16.80 4.93
N ASP A 725 -10.89 16.28 3.71
CA ASP A 725 -10.61 14.86 3.45
C ASP A 725 -9.12 14.57 3.66
N ILE A 726 -8.80 13.46 4.30
CA ILE A 726 -7.40 13.05 4.56
C ILE A 726 -6.60 12.86 3.25
N SER A 727 -7.27 12.70 2.09
CA SER A 727 -6.67 12.36 0.80
C SER A 727 -6.50 13.51 -0.22
N LEU A 728 -6.97 14.74 0.06
CA LEU A 728 -7.05 15.83 -0.95
C LEU A 728 -5.72 16.53 -1.29
N ASN A 729 -4.66 16.42 -0.47
CA ASN A 729 -3.34 16.98 -0.75
C ASN A 729 -2.26 15.89 -0.70
N ILE A 730 -1.96 15.28 -1.85
CA ILE A 730 -0.88 14.28 -2.04
C ILE A 730 -0.89 13.16 -0.98
N SER A 731 -1.58 12.06 -1.32
CA SER A 731 -1.64 10.76 -0.62
C SER A 731 -2.35 10.75 0.73
N ALA A 732 -3.19 9.73 0.98
CA ALA A 732 -3.57 9.36 2.34
C ALA A 732 -2.27 9.10 3.11
N SER A 733 -1.88 10.06 3.91
CA SER A 733 -0.57 10.14 4.54
C SER A 733 -0.77 10.33 6.04
N TRP A 734 0.18 9.80 6.81
CA TRP A 734 0.21 10.03 8.25
C TRP A 734 0.09 11.51 8.63
N ALA A 735 0.63 12.42 7.81
CA ALA A 735 0.49 13.85 8.00
C ALA A 735 -0.96 14.35 7.95
N GLY A 736 -1.78 13.88 7.00
CA GLY A 736 -3.20 14.24 6.91
C GLY A 736 -4.02 13.74 8.10
N ILE A 737 -3.71 12.55 8.60
CA ILE A 737 -4.31 12.01 9.83
C ILE A 737 -3.97 12.91 11.03
N LEU A 738 -2.71 13.34 11.15
CA LEU A 738 -2.29 14.24 12.23
C LEU A 738 -2.90 15.63 12.10
N GLU A 739 -3.02 16.17 10.89
CA GLU A 739 -3.68 17.45 10.62
C GLU A 739 -5.15 17.40 11.06
N ASN A 740 -5.86 16.33 10.69
CA ASN A 740 -7.25 16.16 11.09
C ASN A 740 -7.41 15.93 12.59
N LEU A 741 -6.51 15.16 13.22
CA LEU A 741 -6.47 15.01 14.68
C LEU A 741 -6.26 16.36 15.36
N ASP A 742 -5.34 17.18 14.85
CA ASP A 742 -5.03 18.50 15.41
C ASP A 742 -6.20 19.46 15.30
N ALA A 743 -6.87 19.49 14.15
CA ALA A 743 -8.05 20.31 13.92
C ALA A 743 -9.22 19.95 14.87
N ASN A 744 -9.25 18.72 15.40
CA ASN A 744 -10.25 18.30 16.38
C ASN A 744 -9.90 18.67 17.83
N THR A 745 -8.75 19.28 18.08
CA THR A 745 -8.33 19.70 19.43
C THR A 745 -9.32 20.70 20.03
N GLY A 746 -9.91 20.34 21.17
CA GLY A 746 -10.84 21.20 21.92
C GLY A 746 -12.28 21.21 21.40
N LEU A 747 -12.60 20.38 20.40
CA LEU A 747 -13.95 20.22 19.86
C LEU A 747 -14.78 19.17 20.60
N ALA A 748 -14.17 18.33 21.45
CA ALA A 748 -14.85 17.27 22.20
C ALA A 748 -16.06 17.77 23.00
N ARG A 749 -16.03 19.01 23.49
CA ARG A 749 -17.15 19.66 24.20
C ARG A 749 -18.45 19.80 23.39
N PHE A 750 -18.36 19.72 22.07
CA PHE A 750 -19.50 19.82 21.14
C PHE A 750 -20.02 18.44 20.72
N ALA A 751 -19.31 17.36 21.08
CA ALA A 751 -19.72 15.99 20.81
C ALA A 751 -20.42 15.37 22.04
N GLY A 752 -21.36 14.48 21.77
CA GLY A 752 -22.09 13.72 22.78
C GLY A 752 -23.13 12.80 22.14
N PRO A 753 -23.88 12.03 22.94
CA PRO A 753 -24.88 11.10 22.43
C PRO A 753 -25.85 11.77 21.43
N GLY A 754 -25.79 11.33 20.17
CA GLY A 754 -26.62 11.82 19.07
C GLY A 754 -26.04 13.00 18.28
N ALA A 755 -24.83 13.46 18.60
CA ALA A 755 -24.15 14.60 17.97
C ALA A 755 -22.63 14.40 17.98
N TRP A 756 -22.03 14.01 16.85
CA TRP A 756 -20.63 13.59 16.80
C TRP A 756 -19.78 14.43 15.87
N ASN A 757 -18.56 14.76 16.33
CA ASN A 757 -17.53 15.33 15.46
C ASN A 757 -16.95 14.21 14.60
N ASP A 758 -16.93 14.41 13.28
CA ASP A 758 -16.36 13.49 12.31
C ASP A 758 -15.02 14.02 11.80
N ALA A 759 -13.94 13.35 12.19
CA ALA A 759 -12.56 13.71 11.82
C ALA A 759 -12.14 13.16 10.44
N ASP A 760 -13.10 12.64 9.66
CA ASP A 760 -12.96 11.91 8.41
C ASP A 760 -12.61 10.42 8.58
N MET A 761 -12.58 9.68 7.46
CA MET A 761 -12.56 8.21 7.45
C MET A 761 -11.25 7.60 7.96
N LEU A 762 -11.36 6.38 8.49
CA LEU A 762 -10.21 5.51 8.74
C LEU A 762 -9.60 5.05 7.42
N GLU A 763 -8.33 5.39 7.22
CA GLU A 763 -7.51 5.01 6.08
C GLU A 763 -6.91 3.59 6.27
N LEU A 764 -7.76 2.61 6.60
CA LEU A 764 -7.37 1.22 6.87
C LEU A 764 -7.91 0.28 5.78
N GLY A 765 -7.08 -0.63 5.27
CA GLY A 765 -7.49 -1.68 4.30
C GLY A 765 -7.61 -1.22 2.84
N LEU A 766 -6.96 -0.12 2.45
CA LEU A 766 -7.06 0.43 1.09
C LEU A 766 -6.06 -0.24 0.10
N PRO A 767 -6.49 -0.58 -1.13
CA PRO A 767 -5.65 -1.25 -2.12
C PRO A 767 -4.55 -0.34 -2.68
N GLY A 768 -3.37 -0.91 -2.97
CA GLY A 768 -2.26 -0.20 -3.63
C GLY A 768 -1.25 0.49 -2.72
N GLY A 769 -1.20 0.14 -1.43
CA GLY A 769 -0.16 0.62 -0.51
C GLY A 769 -0.36 2.09 -0.10
N LEU A 770 -1.55 2.45 0.37
CA LEU A 770 -1.72 3.72 1.09
C LEU A 770 -1.02 3.60 2.45
N TYR A 771 -0.07 4.51 2.67
CA TYR A 771 1.17 4.33 3.43
C TYR A 771 1.03 4.55 4.94
N LEU A 772 0.28 3.69 5.64
CA LEU A 772 0.38 3.61 7.10
C LEU A 772 1.24 2.41 7.50
N THR A 773 2.29 2.66 8.27
CA THR A 773 2.98 1.60 9.02
C THR A 773 2.00 0.94 9.99
N GLY A 774 2.30 -0.28 10.46
CA GLY A 774 1.46 -0.93 11.47
C GLY A 774 1.27 -0.10 12.75
N ASN A 775 2.27 0.71 13.11
CA ASN A 775 2.16 1.66 14.23
C ASN A 775 1.18 2.79 13.94
N GLU A 776 1.28 3.40 12.76
CA GLU A 776 0.41 4.49 12.33
C GLU A 776 -1.04 4.03 12.16
N ALA A 777 -1.26 2.82 11.61
CA ALA A 777 -2.58 2.21 11.52
C ALA A 777 -3.19 2.00 12.92
N THR A 778 -2.40 1.43 13.85
CA THR A 778 -2.82 1.21 15.23
C THR A 778 -3.11 2.53 15.96
N ALA A 779 -2.26 3.53 15.76
CA ALA A 779 -2.43 4.86 16.33
C ALA A 779 -3.66 5.56 15.76
N HIS A 780 -3.88 5.49 14.44
CA HIS A 780 -5.06 6.05 13.77
C HIS A 780 -6.34 5.47 14.39
N MET A 781 -6.45 4.14 14.47
CA MET A 781 -7.61 3.48 15.08
C MET A 781 -7.81 3.88 16.55
N ALA A 782 -6.74 3.91 17.36
CA ALA A 782 -6.84 4.26 18.77
C ALA A 782 -7.22 5.72 19.01
N LEU A 783 -6.67 6.63 18.21
CA LEU A 783 -6.92 8.07 18.28
C LEU A 783 -8.36 8.39 17.85
N TRP A 784 -8.85 7.81 16.74
CA TRP A 784 -10.24 7.96 16.32
C TRP A 784 -11.21 7.34 17.33
N SER A 785 -10.80 6.22 17.94
CA SER A 785 -11.59 5.59 18.99
C SER A 785 -11.74 6.49 20.22
N ILE A 786 -10.65 7.09 20.73
CA ILE A 786 -10.71 7.90 21.95
C ILE A 786 -11.40 9.24 21.74
N ILE A 787 -11.23 9.90 20.58
CA ILE A 787 -11.92 11.17 20.27
C ILE A 787 -13.40 10.97 19.89
N LYS A 788 -13.88 9.70 19.85
CA LYS A 788 -15.24 9.32 19.45
C LYS A 788 -15.64 9.80 18.05
N SER A 789 -14.68 9.84 17.13
CA SER A 789 -15.00 10.03 15.71
C SER A 789 -15.77 8.81 15.20
N PRO A 790 -16.76 8.95 14.30
CA PRO A 790 -17.37 7.82 13.61
C PRO A 790 -16.29 6.92 12.99
N LEU A 791 -16.29 5.64 13.32
CA LEU A 791 -15.36 4.66 12.76
C LEU A 791 -15.89 4.19 11.40
N ILE A 792 -15.63 4.98 10.35
CA ILE A 792 -16.06 4.72 8.96
C ILE A 792 -14.81 4.45 8.12
N PHE A 793 -14.85 3.48 7.21
CA PHE A 793 -13.71 3.16 6.34
C PHE A 793 -14.17 2.69 4.95
N GLY A 794 -13.32 2.88 3.94
CA GLY A 794 -13.64 2.66 2.52
C GLY A 794 -12.81 1.56 1.84
N ALA A 795 -12.62 0.42 2.51
CA ALA A 795 -11.80 -0.69 2.02
C ALA A 795 -12.55 -1.69 1.12
N ASP A 796 -11.81 -2.37 0.24
CA ASP A 796 -12.32 -3.56 -0.44
C ASP A 796 -12.26 -4.76 0.52
N LEU A 797 -13.40 -5.13 1.12
CA LEU A 797 -13.45 -6.24 2.09
C LEU A 797 -13.05 -7.59 1.51
N ARG A 798 -13.05 -7.75 0.18
CA ARG A 798 -12.60 -8.98 -0.49
C ARG A 798 -11.09 -9.15 -0.39
N LEU A 799 -10.37 -8.06 -0.10
CA LEU A 799 -8.92 -7.99 0.03
C LEU A 799 -8.47 -7.71 1.47
N MET A 800 -9.40 -7.78 2.44
CA MET A 800 -9.12 -7.45 3.83
C MET A 800 -8.17 -8.47 4.48
N ASP A 801 -7.01 -8.01 4.94
CA ASP A 801 -6.06 -8.85 5.66
C ASP A 801 -6.43 -9.03 7.15
N ASN A 802 -5.94 -10.10 7.76
CA ASN A 802 -6.27 -10.45 9.15
C ASN A 802 -5.72 -9.46 10.19
N VAL A 803 -4.64 -8.73 9.90
CA VAL A 803 -4.08 -7.73 10.83
C VAL A 803 -4.97 -6.50 10.87
N THR A 804 -5.33 -5.98 9.69
CA THR A 804 -6.24 -4.84 9.56
C THR A 804 -7.64 -5.21 10.08
N LEU A 805 -8.15 -6.39 9.75
CA LEU A 805 -9.43 -6.89 10.28
C LEU A 805 -9.41 -7.01 11.81
N GLY A 806 -8.32 -7.54 12.38
CA GLY A 806 -8.14 -7.65 13.82
C GLY A 806 -8.10 -6.30 14.54
N LEU A 807 -7.57 -5.27 13.88
CA LEU A 807 -7.57 -3.90 14.39
C LEU A 807 -8.96 -3.25 14.29
N LEU A 808 -9.63 -3.37 13.14
CA LEU A 808 -11.00 -2.88 12.94
C LEU A 808 -11.97 -3.54 13.92
N THR A 809 -11.78 -4.82 14.23
CA THR A 809 -12.62 -5.58 15.16
C THR A 809 -12.11 -5.58 16.61
N ALA A 810 -11.18 -4.69 16.97
CA ALA A 810 -10.59 -4.62 18.31
C ALA A 810 -11.63 -4.19 19.37
N PRO A 811 -12.17 -5.11 20.20
CA PRO A 811 -13.38 -4.88 20.97
C PRO A 811 -13.18 -3.85 22.08
N GLU A 812 -12.00 -3.77 22.68
CA GLU A 812 -11.72 -2.83 23.77
C GLU A 812 -11.44 -1.40 23.26
N LEU A 813 -10.94 -1.23 22.03
CA LEU A 813 -10.84 0.09 21.38
C LEU A 813 -12.21 0.57 20.92
N ILE A 814 -12.98 -0.29 20.27
CA ILE A 814 -14.37 0.01 19.90
C ILE A 814 -15.18 0.38 21.15
N ALA A 815 -14.96 -0.30 22.29
CA ALA A 815 -15.62 0.06 23.54
C ALA A 815 -15.26 1.47 24.05
N PHE A 816 -14.06 2.00 23.78
CA PHE A 816 -13.75 3.41 24.07
C PHE A 816 -14.63 4.35 23.22
N ASN A 817 -14.69 4.08 21.91
CA ASN A 817 -15.49 4.85 20.96
C ASN A 817 -16.99 4.81 21.33
N GLN A 818 -17.51 3.62 21.60
CA GLN A 818 -18.93 3.34 21.84
C GLN A 818 -19.33 3.45 23.32
N ASP A 819 -18.45 3.94 24.20
CA ASP A 819 -18.79 4.12 25.61
C ASP A 819 -20.03 5.02 25.79
N PRO A 820 -21.04 4.58 26.59
CA PRO A 820 -22.35 5.20 26.67
C PRO A 820 -22.35 6.56 27.39
N LEU A 821 -21.28 6.91 28.11
CA LEU A 821 -21.15 8.25 28.67
C LEU A 821 -21.01 9.30 27.55
N GLY A 822 -20.54 8.87 26.37
CA GLY A 822 -20.48 9.69 25.17
C GLY A 822 -19.50 10.87 25.24
N VAL A 823 -18.63 10.92 26.25
CA VAL A 823 -17.63 11.98 26.39
C VAL A 823 -16.41 11.66 25.52
N ALA A 824 -16.18 12.51 24.51
CA ALA A 824 -15.02 12.39 23.63
C ALA A 824 -13.71 12.70 24.38
N GLY A 825 -12.65 11.99 24.00
CA GLY A 825 -11.29 12.20 24.49
C GLY A 825 -10.73 13.56 24.11
N GLU A 826 -10.03 14.16 25.06
CA GLU A 826 -9.29 15.41 24.84
C GLU A 826 -7.80 15.21 25.11
N LEU A 827 -6.97 16.04 24.48
CA LEU A 827 -5.56 16.18 24.81
C LEU A 827 -5.42 16.75 26.24
N VAL A 828 -5.04 15.91 27.20
CA VAL A 828 -4.90 16.29 28.62
C VAL A 828 -3.46 16.60 29.01
N TRP A 829 -2.48 16.18 28.21
CA TRP A 829 -1.07 16.47 28.45
C TRP A 829 -0.27 16.41 27.15
N LYS A 830 0.71 17.31 27.02
CA LYS A 830 1.66 17.33 25.91
C LYS A 830 3.03 17.79 26.39
N GLN A 831 4.08 17.09 25.97
CA GLN A 831 5.47 17.51 26.14
C GLN A 831 6.26 17.14 24.90
N GLY A 832 6.67 18.16 24.14
CA GLY A 832 7.33 17.98 22.85
C GLY A 832 6.48 17.09 21.93
N PRO A 833 7.01 15.94 21.45
CA PRO A 833 6.33 15.02 20.55
C PRO A 833 5.35 14.07 21.25
N THR A 834 5.33 14.05 22.58
CA THR A 834 4.52 13.11 23.37
C THR A 834 3.23 13.75 23.83
N GLU A 835 2.15 13.01 23.71
CA GLU A 835 0.79 13.45 23.95
C GLU A 835 0.02 12.41 24.75
N VAL A 836 -0.94 12.88 25.54
CA VAL A 836 -1.88 12.02 26.23
C VAL A 836 -3.28 12.52 25.98
N TYR A 837 -4.11 11.64 25.41
CA TYR A 837 -5.54 11.82 25.26
C TYR A 837 -6.26 11.03 26.33
N ALA A 838 -7.32 11.59 26.91
CA ALA A 838 -8.09 10.88 27.92
C ALA A 838 -9.57 11.32 27.93
N CYS A 839 -10.43 10.38 28.30
CA CYS A 839 -11.83 10.65 28.65
C CYS A 839 -12.29 9.75 29.81
N PRO A 840 -13.34 10.16 30.54
CA PRO A 840 -14.04 9.29 31.46
C PRO A 840 -14.84 8.24 30.68
N LEU A 841 -14.92 7.04 31.25
CA LEU A 841 -15.78 5.97 30.79
C LEU A 841 -16.93 5.79 31.77
N ASP A 842 -18.03 5.21 31.29
CA ASP A 842 -19.10 4.76 32.17
C ASP A 842 -18.57 3.76 33.21
N GLY A 843 -19.14 3.83 34.42
CA GLY A 843 -18.65 3.07 35.57
C GLY A 843 -17.39 3.63 36.25
N GLY A 844 -16.85 4.76 35.79
CA GLY A 844 -15.83 5.53 36.51
C GLY A 844 -14.38 5.22 36.14
N SER A 845 -14.13 4.35 35.16
CA SER A 845 -12.80 4.16 34.55
C SER A 845 -12.39 5.38 33.70
N ARG A 846 -11.14 5.37 33.23
CA ARG A 846 -10.62 6.31 32.22
C ARG A 846 -10.09 5.54 31.02
N ALA A 847 -10.45 5.99 29.82
CA ALA A 847 -9.71 5.64 28.61
C ALA A 847 -8.57 6.64 28.48
N VAL A 848 -7.37 6.13 28.19
CA VAL A 848 -6.16 6.94 28.04
C VAL A 848 -5.39 6.44 26.84
N VAL A 849 -5.03 7.32 25.92
CA VAL A 849 -4.10 7.02 24.81
C VAL A 849 -2.85 7.84 25.01
N LEU A 850 -1.73 7.17 25.29
CA LEU A 850 -0.40 7.75 25.28
C LEU A 850 0.10 7.71 23.84
N PHE A 851 0.30 8.86 23.22
CA PHE A 851 0.63 8.97 21.81
C PHE A 851 2.00 9.60 21.62
N ASN A 852 2.86 8.94 20.86
CA ASN A 852 4.12 9.52 20.43
C ASN A 852 3.97 10.06 19.00
N ARG A 853 3.61 11.33 18.92
CA ARG A 853 3.31 12.05 17.67
C ARG A 853 4.54 12.29 16.80
N HIS A 854 5.70 12.49 17.42
CA HIS A 854 6.97 12.98 16.84
C HIS A 854 6.94 13.36 15.35
N VAL A 855 6.66 14.64 15.07
CA VAL A 855 6.79 15.27 13.75
C VAL A 855 8.08 16.10 13.76
N ALA A 856 9.07 15.71 12.97
CA ALA A 856 10.45 16.18 13.13
C ALA A 856 10.62 17.69 12.89
N SER A 857 11.00 18.43 13.94
CA SER A 857 11.65 19.75 13.81
C SER A 857 13.09 19.76 14.37
N ASP A 858 13.49 18.71 15.09
CA ASP A 858 14.82 18.58 15.72
C ASP A 858 15.57 17.28 15.35
N GLY A 859 15.00 16.43 14.50
CA GLY A 859 15.69 15.30 13.87
C GLY A 859 15.98 14.07 14.76
N LYS A 860 15.23 13.84 15.85
CA LYS A 860 15.45 12.70 16.77
C LYS A 860 14.25 11.74 16.85
N PHE A 861 14.29 10.58 16.19
CA PHE A 861 13.27 9.52 16.37
C PHE A 861 13.54 8.73 17.66
N GLY A 862 12.53 8.09 18.27
CA GLY A 862 12.72 7.36 19.52
C GLY A 862 11.45 6.94 20.26
N SER A 863 11.55 5.83 21.00
CA SER A 863 10.52 5.44 21.97
C SER A 863 10.58 6.37 23.18
N HIS A 864 9.46 6.98 23.53
CA HIS A 864 9.37 7.83 24.71
C HIS A 864 8.64 7.13 25.83
N ASN A 865 9.19 7.20 27.05
CA ASN A 865 8.44 6.85 28.25
C ASN A 865 7.44 7.96 28.54
N ILE A 866 6.19 7.75 28.16
CA ILE A 866 5.11 8.71 28.39
C ILE A 866 4.51 8.40 29.76
N THR A 867 4.40 9.44 30.58
CA THR A 867 3.86 9.34 31.94
C THR A 867 2.50 10.00 32.01
N ILE A 868 1.49 9.27 32.49
CA ILE A 868 0.17 9.80 32.78
C ILE A 868 -0.06 9.86 34.29
N PHE A 869 -0.35 11.07 34.77
CA PHE A 869 -0.65 11.33 36.18
C PHE A 869 -2.16 11.27 36.42
N TRP A 870 -2.58 10.65 37.53
CA TRP A 870 -4.00 10.51 37.92
C TRP A 870 -4.71 11.85 37.99
N LYS A 871 -4.02 12.87 38.49
CA LYS A 871 -4.54 14.23 38.55
C LYS A 871 -4.97 14.77 37.17
N SER A 872 -4.22 14.45 36.11
CA SER A 872 -4.47 14.93 34.76
C SER A 872 -5.71 14.29 34.12
N ILE A 873 -6.13 13.13 34.62
CA ILE A 873 -7.30 12.38 34.15
C ILE A 873 -8.44 12.38 35.18
N GLY A 874 -8.46 13.37 36.09
CA GLY A 874 -9.54 13.53 37.07
C GLY A 874 -9.66 12.36 38.06
N LEU A 875 -8.53 11.75 38.43
CA LEU A 875 -8.44 10.78 39.53
C LEU A 875 -7.61 11.38 40.69
N PRO A 876 -7.91 11.05 41.96
CA PRO A 876 -7.10 11.50 43.09
C PRO A 876 -5.64 11.02 42.98
N PRO A 877 -4.63 11.85 43.27
CA PRO A 877 -3.21 11.44 43.21
C PRO A 877 -2.83 10.29 44.14
N THR A 878 -3.63 10.06 45.19
CA THR A 878 -3.46 8.97 46.16
C THR A 878 -4.29 7.73 45.84
N GLU A 879 -5.11 7.78 44.77
CA GLU A 879 -5.96 6.65 44.38
C GLU A 879 -5.10 5.56 43.72
N ALA A 880 -5.34 4.32 44.11
CA ALA A 880 -4.80 3.16 43.44
C ALA A 880 -5.76 2.74 42.30
N ALA A 881 -5.22 2.41 41.14
CA ALA A 881 -5.99 2.01 39.98
C ALA A 881 -5.31 0.85 39.23
N THR A 882 -6.11 -0.06 38.68
CA THR A 882 -5.61 -1.09 37.76
C THR A 882 -5.42 -0.48 36.38
N VAL A 883 -4.30 -0.80 35.72
CA VAL A 883 -4.00 -0.36 34.36
C VAL A 883 -4.02 -1.58 33.45
N ARG A 884 -4.82 -1.50 32.39
CA ARG A 884 -4.92 -2.53 31.34
C ARG A 884 -4.53 -1.93 30.00
N ASP A 885 -3.62 -2.59 29.30
CA ASP A 885 -3.34 -2.32 27.89
C ASP A 885 -4.44 -2.98 27.04
N VAL A 886 -5.23 -2.16 26.34
CA VAL A 886 -6.39 -2.63 25.59
C VAL A 886 -6.03 -3.16 24.20
N LEU A 887 -4.86 -2.77 23.67
CA LEU A 887 -4.33 -3.30 22.42
C LEU A 887 -3.78 -4.72 22.64
N LEU A 888 -3.02 -4.90 23.73
CA LEU A 888 -2.47 -6.21 24.12
C LEU A 888 -3.43 -7.07 24.94
N ARG A 889 -4.60 -6.53 25.33
CA ARG A 889 -5.59 -7.15 26.23
C ARG A 889 -4.95 -7.68 27.52
N LYS A 890 -3.97 -6.94 28.04
CA LYS A 890 -3.09 -7.36 29.12
C LYS A 890 -3.23 -6.44 30.32
N ASP A 891 -3.46 -7.02 31.49
CA ASP A 891 -3.40 -6.28 32.74
C ASP A 891 -1.93 -6.02 33.11
N LEU A 892 -1.59 -4.74 33.26
CA LEU A 892 -0.23 -4.30 33.56
C LEU A 892 0.04 -4.21 35.07
N GLY A 893 -1.03 -4.27 35.89
CA GLY A 893 -0.95 -4.25 37.35
C GLY A 893 -1.73 -3.10 37.98
N SER A 894 -1.50 -2.89 39.27
CA SER A 894 -2.08 -1.77 40.04
C SER A 894 -1.03 -0.71 40.31
N PHE A 895 -1.40 0.54 40.05
CA PHE A 895 -0.51 1.71 40.18
C PHE A 895 -1.19 2.79 41.01
N THR A 896 -0.40 3.60 41.71
CA THR A 896 -0.90 4.71 42.54
C THR A 896 -0.34 6.03 42.00
N GLY A 897 -1.23 6.98 41.74
CA GLY A 897 -0.89 8.35 41.33
C GLY A 897 -0.40 8.54 39.89
N THR A 898 0.22 7.53 39.27
CA THR A 898 0.74 7.64 37.89
C THR A 898 1.00 6.27 37.26
N TYR A 899 1.06 6.24 35.93
CA TYR A 899 1.61 5.14 35.13
C TYR A 899 2.58 5.68 34.08
N THR A 900 3.67 4.95 33.81
CA THR A 900 4.66 5.29 32.77
C THR A 900 4.88 4.08 31.89
N GLY A 901 4.81 4.26 30.57
CA GLY A 901 5.05 3.20 29.60
C GLY A 901 5.80 3.70 28.37
N PRO A 902 6.62 2.85 27.73
CA PRO A 902 7.31 3.19 26.49
C PRO A 902 6.34 3.22 25.31
N VAL A 903 6.40 4.27 24.50
CA VAL A 903 5.60 4.44 23.28
C VAL A 903 6.55 4.76 22.12
N SER A 904 6.65 3.83 21.17
CA SER A 904 7.44 3.99 19.94
C SER A 904 6.93 5.14 19.07
N THR A 905 7.78 5.70 18.21
CA THR A 905 7.39 6.77 17.29
C THR A 905 6.20 6.37 16.43
N HIS A 906 5.27 7.31 16.25
CA HIS A 906 4.00 7.15 15.53
C HIS A 906 3.10 6.03 16.09
N SER A 907 3.38 5.56 17.30
CA SER A 907 2.64 4.50 17.96
C SER A 907 1.92 5.02 19.20
N VAL A 908 1.13 4.15 19.82
CA VAL A 908 0.30 4.44 20.98
C VAL A 908 0.41 3.35 22.03
N LEU A 909 0.18 3.71 23.30
CA LEU A 909 -0.36 2.80 24.30
C LEU A 909 -1.80 3.23 24.58
N ALA A 910 -2.76 2.34 24.33
CA ALA A 910 -4.15 2.55 24.70
C ALA A 910 -4.44 1.80 26.01
N LEU A 911 -4.89 2.53 27.02
CA LEU A 911 -5.00 2.07 28.39
C LEU A 911 -6.41 2.28 28.93
N LYS A 912 -6.95 1.25 29.60
CA LYS A 912 -8.10 1.39 30.50
C LYS A 912 -7.60 1.45 31.93
N ILE A 913 -7.89 2.56 32.61
CA ILE A 913 -7.46 2.81 33.98
C ILE A 913 -8.70 2.78 34.88
N THR A 914 -8.74 1.83 35.82
CA THR A 914 -9.91 1.60 36.68
C THR A 914 -9.56 1.83 38.13
N PRO A 915 -10.13 2.85 38.80
CA PRO A 915 -9.86 3.12 40.21
C PRO A 915 -10.37 1.95 41.08
N LEU A 916 -9.62 1.61 42.13
CA LEU A 916 -9.98 0.52 43.04
C LEU A 916 -11.15 0.89 43.96
N ARG A 917 -11.37 2.18 44.21
CA ARG A 917 -12.60 2.69 44.83
C ARG A 917 -13.56 3.18 43.77
N ARG A 918 -14.84 2.86 43.92
CA ARG A 918 -15.89 3.33 43.01
C ARG A 918 -16.05 4.84 43.13
N ILE A 919 -15.69 5.58 42.09
CA ILE A 919 -15.97 7.02 41.97
C ILE A 919 -17.24 7.14 41.11
N GLN A 920 -18.31 7.73 41.66
CA GLN A 920 -19.57 7.92 40.93
C GLN A 920 -19.48 9.14 40.00
N GLY A 921 -19.83 8.96 38.72
CA GLY A 921 -20.26 10.03 37.81
C GLY A 921 -19.17 10.83 37.09
N ALA A 922 -19.57 11.45 35.97
CA ALA A 922 -18.77 12.41 35.19
C ALA A 922 -18.56 13.76 35.88
N ASP A 923 -19.20 13.99 37.03
CA ASP A 923 -19.21 15.27 37.76
C ASP A 923 -17.82 15.71 38.28
N ASP A 924 -16.86 14.78 38.36
CA ASP A 924 -15.46 15.02 38.74
C ASP A 924 -14.48 15.09 37.56
N TRP A 925 -14.94 14.99 36.30
CA TRP A 925 -14.06 15.19 35.14
C TRP A 925 -13.67 16.67 34.99
N ARG A 926 -12.42 16.99 35.34
CA ARG A 926 -11.82 18.32 35.19
C ARG A 926 -10.42 18.18 34.56
N PRO A 927 -10.32 18.11 33.22
CA PRO A 927 -9.01 18.02 32.58
C PRO A 927 -8.21 19.29 32.86
N TRP A 928 -6.96 19.12 33.30
CA TRP A 928 -6.00 20.22 33.46
C TRP A 928 -5.22 20.37 32.15
N ILE A 929 -5.53 21.40 31.35
CA ILE A 929 -4.71 21.72 30.17
C ILE A 929 -3.46 22.46 30.66
N CYS A 930 -2.33 21.77 30.75
CA CYS A 930 -1.03 22.42 30.95
C CYS A 930 -0.32 22.56 29.60
N ASN A 931 -0.29 23.78 29.06
CA ASN A 931 0.46 24.09 27.84
C ASN A 931 1.42 25.27 28.07
N LYS A 932 2.71 24.99 28.28
CA LYS A 932 3.73 26.04 28.52
C LYS A 932 4.17 26.78 27.25
N SER A 933 3.79 26.34 26.05
CA SER A 933 4.35 26.86 24.78
C SER A 933 3.45 27.83 24.01
N ILE A 934 2.21 28.12 24.45
CA ILE A 934 1.29 29.01 23.71
C ILE A 934 0.74 30.20 24.50
N GLY A 935 1.30 30.52 25.68
CA GLY A 935 0.90 31.73 26.41
C GLY A 935 -0.57 31.80 26.87
N MET A 936 -1.29 30.66 26.91
CA MET A 936 -2.58 30.58 27.58
C MET A 936 -2.37 30.36 29.08
N ASP A 937 -2.96 31.24 29.88
CA ASP A 937 -2.91 31.20 31.33
C ASP A 937 -3.51 29.89 31.87
N CYS A 938 -2.91 29.33 32.91
CA CYS A 938 -3.29 28.03 33.49
C CYS A 938 -4.65 28.12 34.20
N GLY A 939 -5.74 28.05 33.44
CA GLY A 939 -7.11 28.15 33.94
C GLY A 939 -7.89 26.84 33.85
N LEU A 940 -8.54 26.46 34.95
CA LEU A 940 -9.55 25.39 35.00
C LEU A 940 -10.70 25.71 34.03
N GLN A 941 -10.90 24.91 32.96
CA GLN A 941 -12.19 24.94 32.25
C GLN A 941 -13.17 24.00 32.95
N ARG A 942 -14.28 24.55 33.44
CA ARG A 942 -15.44 23.77 33.92
C ARG A 942 -16.14 23.17 32.70
N VAL A 943 -16.11 21.86 32.55
CA VAL A 943 -17.16 21.15 31.82
C VAL A 943 -18.28 20.92 32.81
N SER A 944 -19.34 21.72 32.72
CA SER A 944 -20.58 21.51 33.47
C SER A 944 -21.32 20.36 32.81
N VAL A 945 -21.23 19.15 33.37
CA VAL A 945 -22.16 18.06 33.08
C VAL A 945 -23.52 18.44 33.67
N LYS A 946 -24.29 19.28 32.98
CA LYS A 946 -25.71 19.44 33.27
C LYS A 946 -26.44 18.52 32.30
N SER A 947 -27.03 17.47 32.88
CA SER A 947 -28.11 16.62 32.37
C SER A 947 -28.59 16.96 30.96
N VAL A 948 -28.32 16.06 30.01
CA VAL A 948 -29.08 15.93 28.76
C VAL A 948 -30.13 14.84 28.97
#